data_AF-A0A1V9ZZF8-F1
#
_entry.id   AF-A0A1V9ZZF8-F1
#
_cell.length_a   1.000
_cell.length_b   1.000
_cell.length_c   1.000
_cell.angle_alpha   90.00
_cell.angle_beta   90.00
_cell.angle_gamma   90.00
#
_symmetry.space_group_name_H-M   'P 1'
#
loop_
_entity.id
_entity.type
_entity.pdbx_description
1 polymer ?
#
loop_
_entity_poly.entity_id
_entity_poly.type
_entity_poly.pdbx_seq_one_letter_code
_entity_poly.pdbx_strand_id
1 'polypeptide(L)'
;MGGAVSQEEASMVYCCPDGALRIKPSFLAVLQDEMELDVKDPIVTREQEALIKKNWTAVCNGTNAFAMEKSMTPAKFFYTTFYSIFFREAPSVRPMFRSSMTFQGRMLTGVIGSLATAVHAETSIANIQQLAINHAKYGATKEHYAALGRTLLQTLEIVSGSEWSEEIKKAYLTSYCFLYYIMLPVVLDTPPTLQKASLRAIIKNKEMLSSDIARLTIEVHFPLRYHPGDSVFLCLPMREADARRSYAITSLYEPHSTTFDICVQNTSITSAWLCNVSVDSHVRVYWIDSALHFETDTPELLPLKPLLVSEEIGAAPFYVMVKGLHSVHESFNGDVIWLQCASKPIEYFQTPFVNATSWNRCRIATDTSLTQARLLEIAPDLAERQLYIVGSAAFVAEAKRIFIAAGGTEEAIIIPVTIFSHREYTNVQGRLLIMGGAVSLENAKIIHVEADGSLSITKECLATLGPEMDFGVKNPIVTRRHSVLIQKNWAAICKGTDAFDQAKHSTPTKFFYTTFYTIFFEAAPVVRSMFRSSMTFQGKMLTGIIDAMAKAISAENAVKTIQGLAINHAKYGATKEHYVILGETLMKTLEVISGNEWNEEIKNAYLATYSFLYYIMLPVILHTTPAPIVVSIPGRITSSEPMGSMIKRIQIDIDFPLRYHPGDSILLGLPMPTGEVRRCYAITSLYDEAIKTIEICVENASVTSLWLCLAPVDTILRVFWVNSEVHFETDSPDMIPRKPFFVSDGVAAAPFYAMIKGLETIHHSFMGDVIALQCRSVPYFETPFSIPSSGANVVGLNWEWCKVYTADKITLEKIHEITPDVHNRQLFVAGSQEFISEAMRLFCEAGGLESEMIIYSFENERFQVHHV
;
A
#
# COMPACT_ATOMS: atom_id res chain seq x y z
N MET A 1 62.39 -29.98 -12.25
CA MET A 1 62.68 -28.58 -11.88
C MET A 1 61.35 -27.88 -11.67
N GLY A 2 60.84 -27.91 -10.43
CA GLY A 2 59.67 -27.13 -10.04
C GLY A 2 60.17 -25.79 -9.51
N GLY A 3 59.86 -24.71 -10.22
CA GLY A 3 59.96 -23.37 -9.67
C GLY A 3 58.70 -23.11 -8.86
N ALA A 4 58.83 -23.02 -7.54
CA ALA A 4 57.77 -22.51 -6.70
C ALA A 4 57.59 -21.02 -7.04
N VAL A 5 56.50 -20.70 -7.76
CA VAL A 5 56.01 -19.33 -7.92
C VAL A 5 55.79 -18.76 -6.52
N SER A 6 56.37 -17.61 -6.21
CA SER A 6 56.21 -17.01 -4.88
C SER A 6 54.72 -16.70 -4.63
N GLN A 7 54.26 -16.73 -3.38
CA GLN A 7 52.87 -16.35 -3.05
C GLN A 7 52.51 -14.93 -3.55
N GLU A 8 53.50 -14.04 -3.66
CA GLU A 8 53.35 -12.69 -4.24
C GLU A 8 53.12 -12.71 -5.76
N GLU A 9 53.75 -13.63 -6.50
CA GLU A 9 53.56 -13.75 -7.96
C GLU A 9 52.16 -14.24 -8.32
N ALA A 10 51.54 -15.08 -7.48
CA ALA A 10 50.16 -15.59 -7.64
C ALA A 10 49.06 -14.62 -7.19
N SER A 11 49.40 -13.56 -6.42
CA SER A 11 48.42 -12.57 -5.94
C SER A 11 47.85 -11.72 -7.08
N MET A 12 46.54 -11.47 -7.09
CA MET A 12 45.85 -10.62 -8.08
C MET A 12 46.11 -9.12 -7.86
N VAL A 13 46.53 -8.74 -6.65
CA VAL A 13 46.76 -7.35 -6.21
C VAL A 13 48.25 -7.10 -6.07
N TYR A 14 48.70 -5.87 -6.36
CA TYR A 14 50.03 -5.40 -5.99
C TYR A 14 49.97 -4.00 -5.37
N CYS A 15 50.87 -3.75 -4.42
CA CYS A 15 51.06 -2.44 -3.80
C CYS A 15 52.14 -1.65 -4.54
N CYS A 16 51.81 -0.41 -4.90
CA CYS A 16 52.73 0.52 -5.54
C CYS A 16 53.70 1.12 -4.50
N PRO A 17 54.88 1.66 -4.91
CA PRO A 17 55.83 2.28 -3.99
C PRO A 17 55.27 3.47 -3.17
N ASP A 18 54.23 4.13 -3.67
CA ASP A 18 53.49 5.20 -2.99
C ASP A 18 52.42 4.69 -2.01
N GLY A 19 52.26 3.37 -1.89
CA GLY A 19 51.29 2.70 -1.02
C GLY A 19 49.89 2.56 -1.62
N ALA A 20 49.68 2.85 -2.91
CA ALA A 20 48.42 2.62 -3.60
C ALA A 20 48.26 1.15 -4.03
N LEU A 21 47.05 0.61 -3.91
CA LEU A 21 46.73 -0.75 -4.39
C LEU A 21 46.15 -0.74 -5.79
N ARG A 22 46.56 -1.73 -6.59
CA ARG A 22 46.08 -1.93 -7.97
C ARG A 22 45.87 -3.41 -8.27
N ILE A 23 45.00 -3.67 -9.24
CA ILE A 23 44.86 -5.00 -9.84
C ILE A 23 46.00 -5.20 -10.86
N LYS A 24 46.67 -6.35 -10.83
CA LYS A 24 47.75 -6.65 -11.77
C LYS A 24 47.24 -6.57 -13.23
N PRO A 25 48.01 -5.97 -14.16
CA PRO A 25 47.58 -5.80 -15.56
C PRO A 25 47.18 -7.10 -16.26
N SER A 26 47.80 -8.23 -15.91
CA SER A 26 47.47 -9.55 -16.45
C SER A 26 46.03 -9.99 -16.14
N PHE A 27 45.48 -9.59 -14.99
CA PHE A 27 44.09 -9.87 -14.62
C PHE A 27 43.13 -8.83 -15.19
N LEU A 28 43.50 -7.55 -15.19
CA LEU A 28 42.70 -6.49 -15.80
C LEU A 28 42.42 -6.77 -17.28
N ALA A 29 43.44 -7.18 -18.03
CA ALA A 29 43.31 -7.49 -19.46
C ALA A 29 42.25 -8.57 -19.78
N VAL A 30 41.91 -9.44 -18.81
CA VAL A 30 40.94 -10.53 -18.99
C VAL A 30 39.57 -10.17 -18.42
N LEU A 31 39.52 -9.37 -17.35
CA LEU A 31 38.31 -9.12 -16.57
C LEU A 31 37.65 -7.78 -16.87
N GLN A 32 38.35 -6.85 -17.51
CA GLN A 32 37.90 -5.48 -17.72
C GLN A 32 36.58 -5.39 -18.51
N ASP A 33 36.37 -6.26 -19.49
CA ASP A 33 35.15 -6.29 -20.30
C ASP A 33 33.95 -6.84 -19.53
N GLU A 34 34.19 -7.64 -18.48
CA GLU A 34 33.16 -8.20 -17.60
C GLU A 34 32.76 -7.24 -16.47
N MET A 35 33.57 -6.23 -16.18
CA MET A 35 33.26 -5.19 -15.21
C MET A 35 32.16 -4.29 -15.78
N GLU A 36 30.98 -4.22 -15.16
CA GLU A 36 29.88 -3.37 -15.65
C GLU A 36 29.94 -1.92 -15.15
N LEU A 37 30.76 -1.64 -14.14
CA LEU A 37 30.91 -0.30 -13.55
C LEU A 37 31.99 0.52 -14.27
N ASP A 38 31.91 1.85 -14.15
CA ASP A 38 32.70 2.78 -14.96
C ASP A 38 34.21 2.75 -14.65
N VAL A 39 34.60 2.37 -13.43
CA VAL A 39 36.02 2.31 -13.03
C VAL A 39 36.64 0.98 -13.45
N LYS A 40 37.27 0.99 -14.62
CA LYS A 40 37.90 -0.21 -15.21
C LYS A 40 39.28 -0.54 -14.67
N ASP A 41 40.06 0.46 -14.25
CA ASP A 41 41.38 0.26 -13.62
C ASP A 41 41.38 0.99 -12.27
N PRO A 42 40.91 0.34 -11.20
CA PRO A 42 40.80 0.99 -9.90
C PRO A 42 42.17 1.09 -9.23
N ILE A 43 42.50 2.31 -8.83
CA ILE A 43 43.70 2.65 -8.07
C ILE A 43 43.23 3.15 -6.71
N VAL A 44 43.43 2.34 -5.66
CA VAL A 44 43.00 2.69 -4.30
C VAL A 44 44.15 3.33 -3.56
N THR A 45 43.99 4.60 -3.20
CA THR A 45 45.01 5.42 -2.52
C THR A 45 44.66 5.64 -1.04
N ARG A 46 45.66 5.96 -0.22
CA ARG A 46 45.44 6.34 1.19
C ARG A 46 44.57 7.58 1.35
N GLU A 47 44.62 8.51 0.39
CA GLU A 47 43.78 9.70 0.39
C GLU A 47 42.30 9.35 0.20
N GLN A 48 41.98 8.45 -0.75
CA GLN A 48 40.61 7.96 -0.94
C GLN A 48 40.08 7.25 0.31
N GLU A 49 40.90 6.45 1.00
CA GLU A 49 40.48 5.87 2.27
C GLU A 49 40.19 6.93 3.34
N ALA A 50 41.03 7.96 3.44
CA ALA A 50 40.82 9.04 4.39
C ALA A 50 39.50 9.79 4.12
N LEU A 51 39.17 10.01 2.84
CA LEU A 51 37.90 10.58 2.42
C LEU A 51 36.71 9.70 2.81
N ILE A 52 36.79 8.39 2.52
CA ILE A 52 35.76 7.40 2.91
C ILE A 52 35.58 7.38 4.43
N LYS A 53 36.68 7.31 5.20
CA LYS A 53 36.64 7.31 6.67
C LYS A 53 35.97 8.57 7.21
N LYS A 54 36.38 9.74 6.72
CA LYS A 54 35.82 11.03 7.13
C LYS A 54 34.32 11.13 6.82
N ASN A 55 33.92 10.82 5.58
CA ASN A 55 32.52 10.85 5.17
C ASN A 55 31.69 9.85 5.99
N TRP A 56 32.18 8.62 6.16
CA TRP A 56 31.48 7.62 6.96
C TRP A 56 31.31 8.02 8.43
N THR A 57 32.33 8.65 9.04
CA THR A 57 32.20 9.24 10.38
C THR A 57 31.10 10.31 10.43
N ALA A 58 31.00 11.17 9.42
CA ALA A 58 29.92 12.16 9.34
C ALA A 58 28.54 11.50 9.23
N VAL A 59 28.41 10.46 8.40
CA VAL A 59 27.17 9.67 8.27
C VAL A 59 26.80 9.00 9.60
N CYS A 60 27.76 8.38 10.30
CA CYS A 60 27.52 7.77 11.61
C CYS A 60 27.10 8.79 12.69
N ASN A 61 27.60 10.02 12.62
CA ASN A 61 27.24 11.10 13.54
C ASN A 61 25.88 11.75 13.21
N GLY A 62 25.29 11.43 12.05
CA GLY A 62 24.09 12.07 11.53
C GLY A 62 24.43 13.36 10.78
N THR A 63 24.28 13.35 9.46
CA THR A 63 24.44 14.54 8.60
C THR A 63 23.17 15.39 8.63
N ASN A 64 23.15 16.51 7.90
CA ASN A 64 21.94 17.31 7.72
C ASN A 64 20.80 16.60 6.95
N ALA A 65 21.08 15.47 6.29
CA ALA A 65 20.06 14.63 5.69
C ALA A 65 19.32 13.76 6.74
N PHE A 66 19.89 13.60 7.93
CA PHE A 66 19.32 12.82 9.02
C PHE A 66 18.43 13.68 9.92
N ALA A 67 17.16 13.28 10.08
CA ALA A 67 16.20 13.94 10.97
C ALA A 67 16.03 13.11 12.25
N MET A 68 16.60 13.60 13.37
CA MET A 68 16.58 12.94 14.68
C MET A 68 15.16 12.73 15.24
N GLU A 69 14.21 13.59 14.86
CA GLU A 69 12.79 13.55 15.25
C GLU A 69 12.03 12.31 14.76
N LYS A 70 12.62 11.50 13.86
CA LYS A 70 11.99 10.27 13.33
C LYS A 70 12.31 8.99 14.12
N SER A 71 12.87 9.09 15.32
CA SER A 71 13.15 7.96 16.23
C SER A 71 13.97 6.81 15.59
N MET A 72 14.91 7.15 14.70
CA MET A 72 15.77 6.22 13.98
C MET A 72 17.25 6.59 14.19
N THR A 73 18.18 5.64 14.25
CA THR A 73 19.63 5.95 14.33
C THR A 73 20.21 6.28 12.95
N PRO A 74 21.35 7.00 12.84
CA PRO A 74 21.98 7.25 11.54
C PRO A 74 22.35 5.98 10.77
N ALA A 75 22.80 4.93 11.47
CA ALA A 75 23.05 3.63 10.86
C ALA A 75 21.76 3.01 10.27
N LYS A 76 20.65 3.08 11.02
CA LYS A 76 19.34 2.64 10.55
C LYS A 76 18.81 3.46 9.38
N PHE A 77 19.06 4.76 9.37
CA PHE A 77 18.78 5.61 8.21
C PHE A 77 19.56 5.15 6.96
N PHE A 78 20.84 4.81 7.11
CA PHE A 78 21.66 4.30 6.01
C PHE A 78 21.13 2.99 5.43
N TYR A 79 21.00 1.93 6.23
CA TYR A 79 20.62 0.64 5.66
C TYR A 79 19.14 0.55 5.24
N THR A 80 18.24 1.29 5.89
CA THR A 80 16.83 1.35 5.45
C THR A 80 16.73 2.06 4.10
N THR A 81 17.46 3.15 3.90
CA THR A 81 17.59 3.83 2.60
C THR A 81 18.19 2.91 1.55
N PHE A 82 19.25 2.16 1.89
CA PHE A 82 19.87 1.21 0.97
C PHE A 82 18.91 0.13 0.49
N TYR A 83 18.28 -0.63 1.40
CA TYR A 83 17.42 -1.76 1.00
C TYR A 83 16.14 -1.31 0.31
N SER A 84 15.65 -0.12 0.69
CA SER A 84 14.59 0.59 -0.01
C SER A 84 14.90 0.78 -1.50
N ILE A 85 16.08 1.31 -1.81
CA ILE A 85 16.54 1.53 -3.19
C ILE A 85 16.85 0.17 -3.84
N PHE A 86 17.55 -0.72 -3.15
CA PHE A 86 18.09 -1.95 -3.73
C PHE A 86 16.99 -2.91 -4.20
N PHE A 87 15.94 -3.11 -3.40
CA PHE A 87 14.83 -3.99 -3.79
C PHE A 87 13.90 -3.38 -4.82
N ARG A 88 13.98 -2.06 -5.00
CA ARG A 88 13.20 -1.32 -5.98
C ARG A 88 13.90 -1.34 -7.34
N GLU A 89 15.21 -1.11 -7.37
CA GLU A 89 15.99 -1.15 -8.61
C GLU A 89 16.34 -2.57 -9.06
N ALA A 90 16.49 -3.51 -8.12
CA ALA A 90 16.77 -4.92 -8.43
C ALA A 90 15.84 -5.89 -7.67
N PRO A 91 14.52 -5.94 -7.96
CA PRO A 91 13.58 -6.80 -7.24
C PRO A 91 13.94 -8.28 -7.23
N SER A 92 14.69 -8.75 -8.24
CA SER A 92 15.20 -10.13 -8.34
C SER A 92 16.13 -10.51 -7.20
N VAL A 93 16.73 -9.56 -6.48
CA VAL A 93 17.60 -9.84 -5.34
C VAL A 93 16.83 -10.16 -4.07
N ARG A 94 15.54 -9.77 -3.96
CA ARG A 94 14.75 -9.92 -2.73
C ARG A 94 14.76 -11.34 -2.16
N PRO A 95 14.64 -12.43 -2.96
CA PRO A 95 14.71 -13.80 -2.45
C PRO A 95 16.05 -14.16 -1.77
N MET A 96 17.13 -13.42 -2.00
CA MET A 96 18.44 -13.63 -1.36
C MET A 96 18.47 -13.08 0.08
N PHE A 97 17.57 -12.14 0.41
CA PHE A 97 17.54 -11.41 1.68
C PHE A 97 16.36 -11.84 2.54
N ARG A 98 16.46 -13.03 3.15
CA ARG A 98 15.36 -13.64 3.92
C ARG A 98 15.33 -13.31 5.42
N SER A 99 16.44 -12.85 5.99
CA SER A 99 16.56 -12.47 7.41
C SER A 99 16.15 -11.02 7.67
N SER A 100 16.07 -10.62 8.94
CA SER A 100 15.79 -9.24 9.37
C SER A 100 16.70 -8.21 8.70
N MET A 101 16.11 -7.10 8.26
CA MET A 101 16.82 -6.04 7.54
C MET A 101 17.79 -5.27 8.44
N THR A 102 17.54 -5.23 9.74
CA THR A 102 18.49 -4.65 10.71
C THR A 102 19.76 -5.48 10.80
N PHE A 103 19.64 -6.81 10.88
CA PHE A 103 20.81 -7.69 10.85
C PHE A 103 21.60 -7.52 9.55
N GLN A 104 20.89 -7.43 8.43
CA GLN A 104 21.47 -7.20 7.11
C GLN A 104 22.07 -5.78 6.96
N GLY A 105 21.59 -4.81 7.72
CA GLY A 105 22.12 -3.45 7.77
C GLY A 105 23.51 -3.36 8.39
N ARG A 106 23.79 -4.14 9.44
CA ARG A 106 25.14 -4.24 10.01
C ARG A 106 26.17 -4.82 9.04
N MET A 107 25.77 -5.80 8.24
CA MET A 107 26.64 -6.34 7.18
C MET A 107 27.00 -5.26 6.15
N LEU A 108 26.06 -4.38 5.81
CA LEU A 108 26.28 -3.27 4.89
C LEU A 108 27.25 -2.21 5.47
N THR A 109 27.15 -1.90 6.76
CA THR A 109 28.15 -1.06 7.46
C THR A 109 29.55 -1.70 7.40
N GLY A 110 29.65 -3.02 7.50
CA GLY A 110 30.90 -3.76 7.31
C GLY A 110 31.51 -3.62 5.91
N VAL A 111 30.68 -3.46 4.86
CA VAL A 111 31.14 -3.14 3.50
C VAL A 111 31.85 -1.79 3.49
N ILE A 112 31.27 -0.76 4.13
CA ILE A 112 31.92 0.56 4.22
C ILE A 112 33.26 0.48 4.97
N GLY A 113 33.30 -0.28 6.07
CA GLY A 113 34.56 -0.53 6.78
C GLY A 113 35.63 -1.18 5.88
N SER A 114 35.22 -2.12 5.02
CA SER A 114 36.12 -2.78 4.06
C SER A 114 36.62 -1.81 3.00
N LEU A 115 35.76 -0.94 2.48
CA LEU A 115 36.13 0.12 1.52
C LEU A 115 37.09 1.15 2.15
N ALA A 116 36.91 1.44 3.43
CA ALA A 116 37.70 2.39 4.22
C ALA A 116 39.10 1.86 4.60
N THR A 117 39.36 0.56 4.45
CA THR A 117 40.60 -0.11 4.89
C THR A 117 41.20 -1.03 3.81
N ALA A 118 40.78 -0.84 2.55
CA ALA A 118 41.18 -1.62 1.40
C ALA A 118 42.70 -1.71 1.20
N VAL A 119 43.50 -0.68 1.53
CA VAL A 119 44.98 -0.70 1.43
C VAL A 119 45.65 -1.68 2.41
N HIS A 120 44.92 -2.22 3.38
CA HIS A 120 45.38 -3.28 4.27
C HIS A 120 44.97 -4.71 3.79
N ALA A 121 44.34 -4.82 2.62
CA ALA A 121 43.71 -6.06 2.12
C ALA A 121 44.68 -7.14 1.59
N GLU A 122 46.00 -6.91 1.54
CA GLU A 122 46.99 -7.92 1.12
C GLU A 122 46.86 -9.24 1.91
N THR A 123 46.30 -9.20 3.12
CA THR A 123 46.07 -10.37 3.98
C THR A 123 44.73 -11.09 3.77
N SER A 124 43.89 -10.74 2.78
CA SER A 124 42.52 -11.29 2.70
C SER A 124 41.91 -11.50 1.30
N ILE A 125 42.68 -11.55 0.21
CA ILE A 125 42.16 -11.91 -1.14
C ILE A 125 41.39 -13.23 -1.12
N ALA A 126 41.98 -14.27 -0.52
CA ALA A 126 41.36 -15.59 -0.42
C ALA A 126 40.04 -15.54 0.38
N ASN A 127 39.95 -14.72 1.42
CA ASN A 127 38.73 -14.54 2.22
C ASN A 127 37.64 -13.82 1.43
N ILE A 128 38.00 -12.79 0.67
CA ILE A 128 37.09 -12.02 -0.21
C ILE A 128 36.55 -12.92 -1.33
N GLN A 129 37.41 -13.72 -1.94
CA GLN A 129 37.01 -14.72 -2.93
C GLN A 129 36.13 -15.81 -2.32
N GLN A 130 36.47 -16.30 -1.12
CA GLN A 130 35.65 -17.27 -0.39
C GLN A 130 34.26 -16.69 -0.05
N LEU A 131 34.17 -15.39 0.21
CA LEU A 131 32.89 -14.70 0.38
C LEU A 131 32.06 -14.71 -0.91
N ALA A 132 32.68 -14.47 -2.08
CA ALA A 132 32.00 -14.57 -3.37
C ALA A 132 31.47 -15.98 -3.65
N ILE A 133 32.23 -17.04 -3.33
CA ILE A 133 31.76 -18.44 -3.40
C ILE A 133 30.51 -18.62 -2.53
N ASN A 134 30.52 -18.06 -1.32
CA ASN A 134 29.38 -18.15 -0.42
C ASN A 134 28.17 -17.36 -0.95
N HIS A 135 28.37 -16.19 -1.55
CA HIS A 135 27.30 -15.41 -2.18
C HIS A 135 26.67 -16.13 -3.38
N ALA A 136 27.44 -16.89 -4.17
CA ALA A 136 26.91 -17.70 -5.27
C ALA A 136 25.90 -18.77 -4.77
N LYS A 137 26.10 -19.32 -3.55
CA LYS A 137 25.12 -20.23 -2.91
C LYS A 137 23.78 -19.56 -2.63
N TYR A 138 23.77 -18.24 -2.51
CA TYR A 138 22.56 -17.43 -2.36
C TYR A 138 22.04 -16.86 -3.69
N GLY A 139 22.66 -17.22 -4.81
CA GLY A 139 22.22 -16.84 -6.16
C GLY A 139 22.79 -15.53 -6.68
N ALA A 140 23.78 -14.93 -6.00
CA ALA A 140 24.40 -13.69 -6.46
C ALA A 140 25.06 -13.87 -7.85
N THR A 141 24.89 -12.87 -8.71
CA THR A 141 25.44 -12.83 -10.08
C THR A 141 26.22 -11.53 -10.27
N LYS A 142 26.96 -11.40 -11.37
CA LYS A 142 27.71 -10.17 -11.67
C LYS A 142 26.80 -8.94 -11.75
N GLU A 143 25.61 -9.09 -12.33
CA GLU A 143 24.61 -8.02 -12.45
C GLU A 143 24.13 -7.57 -11.06
N HIS A 144 24.01 -8.51 -10.10
CA HIS A 144 23.63 -8.19 -8.73
C HIS A 144 24.72 -7.39 -7.99
N TYR A 145 26.00 -7.68 -8.22
CA TYR A 145 27.09 -6.85 -7.67
C TYR A 145 27.09 -5.45 -8.29
N ALA A 146 26.92 -5.33 -9.61
CA ALA A 146 26.83 -4.03 -10.25
C ALA A 146 25.64 -3.20 -9.71
N ALA A 147 24.48 -3.83 -9.51
CA ALA A 147 23.31 -3.21 -8.89
C ALA A 147 23.57 -2.77 -7.44
N LEU A 148 24.26 -3.60 -6.66
CA LEU A 148 24.65 -3.29 -5.28
C LEU A 148 25.59 -2.07 -5.24
N GLY A 149 26.60 -2.02 -6.11
CA GLY A 149 27.53 -0.89 -6.20
C GLY A 149 26.82 0.43 -6.53
N ARG A 150 25.95 0.44 -7.55
CA ARG A 150 25.16 1.64 -7.91
C ARG A 150 24.26 2.08 -6.76
N THR A 151 23.57 1.14 -6.12
CA THR A 151 22.67 1.41 -5.00
C THR A 151 23.42 1.96 -3.79
N LEU A 152 24.60 1.41 -3.49
CA LEU A 152 25.44 1.85 -2.38
C LEU A 152 25.85 3.32 -2.56
N LEU A 153 26.30 3.68 -3.76
CA LEU A 153 26.72 5.04 -4.09
C LEU A 153 25.55 6.03 -4.01
N GLN A 154 24.38 5.68 -4.57
CA GLN A 154 23.16 6.50 -4.47
C GLN A 154 22.71 6.67 -3.01
N THR A 155 22.80 5.61 -2.21
CA THR A 155 22.46 5.66 -0.78
C THR A 155 23.40 6.61 -0.05
N LEU A 156 24.71 6.48 -0.26
CA LEU A 156 25.71 7.32 0.40
C LEU A 156 25.57 8.79 0.03
N GLU A 157 25.21 9.10 -1.22
CA GLU A 157 24.86 10.47 -1.64
C GLU A 157 23.68 11.03 -0.83
N ILE A 158 22.60 10.27 -0.73
CA ILE A 158 21.39 10.69 0.02
C ILE A 158 21.71 10.90 1.50
N VAL A 159 22.38 9.94 2.15
CA VAL A 159 22.60 10.01 3.61
C VAL A 159 23.76 10.91 4.01
N SER A 160 24.65 11.27 3.08
CA SER A 160 25.73 12.23 3.33
C SER A 160 25.24 13.67 3.26
N GLY A 161 24.18 13.97 2.50
CA GLY A 161 23.65 15.32 2.34
C GLY A 161 24.73 16.28 1.85
N SER A 162 24.96 17.39 2.56
CA SER A 162 25.99 18.37 2.18
C SER A 162 27.43 17.88 2.31
N GLU A 163 27.67 16.76 3.00
CA GLU A 163 29.00 16.15 3.15
C GLU A 163 29.39 15.29 1.93
N TRP A 164 28.54 15.23 0.90
CA TRP A 164 28.82 14.50 -0.34
C TRP A 164 29.55 15.38 -1.36
N SER A 165 30.60 14.82 -2.00
CA SER A 165 31.34 15.49 -3.08
C SER A 165 31.73 14.50 -4.18
N GLU A 166 32.12 15.01 -5.35
CA GLU A 166 32.56 14.16 -6.47
C GLU A 166 33.87 13.39 -6.12
N GLU A 167 34.74 13.96 -5.29
CA GLU A 167 35.94 13.27 -4.78
C GLU A 167 35.56 12.08 -3.90
N ILE A 168 34.57 12.24 -3.02
CA ILE A 168 34.06 11.18 -2.15
C ILE A 168 33.38 10.09 -2.98
N LYS A 169 32.53 10.47 -3.93
CA LYS A 169 31.89 9.54 -4.88
C LYS A 169 32.94 8.72 -5.64
N LYS A 170 33.97 9.38 -6.18
CA LYS A 170 35.08 8.71 -6.87
C LYS A 170 35.84 7.77 -5.95
N ALA A 171 36.10 8.16 -4.69
CA ALA A 171 36.76 7.32 -3.70
C ALA A 171 35.96 6.04 -3.43
N TYR A 172 34.67 6.15 -3.11
CA TYR A 172 33.79 5.00 -2.88
C TYR A 172 33.69 4.09 -4.10
N LEU A 173 33.46 4.66 -5.30
CA LEU A 173 33.31 3.88 -6.52
C LEU A 173 34.61 3.14 -6.87
N THR A 174 35.76 3.79 -6.71
CA THR A 174 37.08 3.18 -6.99
C THR A 174 37.36 2.04 -6.03
N SER A 175 37.18 2.24 -4.71
CA SER A 175 37.35 1.19 -3.71
C SER A 175 36.38 0.04 -3.90
N TYR A 176 35.13 0.33 -4.31
CA TYR A 176 34.14 -0.71 -4.59
C TYR A 176 34.54 -1.56 -5.80
N CYS A 177 34.91 -0.92 -6.90
CA CYS A 177 35.35 -1.63 -8.11
C CYS A 177 36.61 -2.46 -7.84
N PHE A 178 37.54 -1.96 -7.02
CA PHE A 178 38.71 -2.73 -6.58
C PHE A 178 38.32 -4.03 -5.85
N LEU A 179 37.46 -3.96 -4.84
CA LEU A 179 36.98 -5.15 -4.13
C LEU A 179 36.18 -6.08 -5.04
N TYR A 180 35.36 -5.51 -5.92
CA TYR A 180 34.57 -6.28 -6.87
C TYR A 180 35.47 -7.03 -7.87
N TYR A 181 36.54 -6.42 -8.37
CA TYR A 181 37.53 -7.12 -9.20
C TYR A 181 38.13 -8.34 -8.51
N ILE A 182 38.43 -8.27 -7.21
CA ILE A 182 38.95 -9.42 -6.47
C ILE A 182 37.94 -10.59 -6.46
N MET A 183 36.64 -10.28 -6.40
CA MET A 183 35.56 -11.27 -6.43
C MET A 183 35.21 -11.74 -7.84
N LEU A 184 35.38 -10.90 -8.86
CA LEU A 184 34.84 -11.08 -10.21
C LEU A 184 35.23 -12.42 -10.87
N PRO A 185 36.48 -12.91 -10.82
CA PRO A 185 36.84 -14.23 -11.36
C PRO A 185 35.99 -15.35 -10.75
N VAL A 186 35.82 -15.31 -9.43
CA VAL A 186 35.03 -16.31 -8.69
C VAL A 186 33.55 -16.19 -9.04
N VAL A 187 33.04 -14.96 -9.21
CA VAL A 187 31.65 -14.72 -9.60
C VAL A 187 31.35 -15.26 -11.00
N LEU A 188 32.31 -15.16 -11.93
CA LEU A 188 32.18 -15.68 -13.29
C LEU A 188 32.28 -17.21 -13.34
N ASP A 189 33.19 -17.80 -12.55
CA ASP A 189 33.46 -19.25 -12.56
C ASP A 189 32.50 -20.06 -11.67
N THR A 190 31.83 -19.42 -10.70
CA THR A 190 30.95 -20.11 -9.75
C THR A 190 29.49 -19.95 -10.15
N PRO A 191 28.80 -21.02 -10.62
CA PRO A 191 27.40 -20.91 -11.02
C PRO A 191 26.50 -20.55 -9.83
N PRO A 192 25.58 -19.59 -9.98
CA PRO A 192 24.67 -19.18 -8.92
C PRO A 192 23.64 -20.26 -8.63
N THR A 193 23.34 -20.49 -7.35
CA THR A 193 22.22 -21.35 -6.95
C THR A 193 20.91 -20.60 -7.13
N LEU A 194 20.03 -21.09 -8.01
CA LEU A 194 18.72 -20.49 -8.24
C LEU A 194 17.90 -20.46 -6.95
N GLN A 195 17.58 -19.25 -6.48
CA GLN A 195 16.76 -19.08 -5.30
C GLN A 195 15.28 -19.17 -5.66
N LYS A 196 14.56 -20.04 -4.93
CA LYS A 196 13.10 -20.03 -4.96
C LYS A 196 12.59 -18.78 -4.25
N ALA A 197 11.48 -18.24 -4.73
CA ALA A 197 10.81 -17.07 -4.13
C ALA A 197 10.42 -17.31 -2.66
N SER A 198 10.24 -18.57 -2.27
CA SER A 198 9.88 -18.99 -0.91
C SER A 198 10.62 -20.27 -0.51
N LEU A 199 10.83 -20.42 0.80
CA LEU A 199 11.32 -21.63 1.46
C LEU A 199 10.16 -22.54 1.85
N ARG A 200 10.36 -23.86 1.77
CA ARG A 200 9.44 -24.84 2.36
C ARG A 200 9.69 -24.90 3.86
N ALA A 201 8.61 -24.90 4.64
CA ALA A 201 8.65 -25.06 6.08
C ALA A 201 7.61 -26.11 6.53
N ILE A 202 7.78 -26.61 7.75
CA ILE A 202 6.98 -27.69 8.33
C ILE A 202 6.47 -27.25 9.70
N ILE A 203 5.19 -27.45 9.97
CA ILE A 203 4.63 -27.28 11.31
C ILE A 203 5.08 -28.47 12.17
N LYS A 204 6.00 -28.27 13.12
CA LYS A 204 6.55 -29.35 13.96
C LYS A 204 5.78 -29.55 15.25
N ASN A 205 5.20 -28.48 15.78
CA ASN A 205 4.39 -28.54 16.99
C ASN A 205 3.21 -27.58 16.89
N LYS A 206 2.11 -27.95 17.53
CA LYS A 206 0.93 -27.11 17.73
C LYS A 206 0.43 -27.29 19.15
N GLU A 207 0.33 -26.18 19.86
CA GLU A 207 -0.21 -26.10 21.22
C GLU A 207 -1.38 -25.11 21.24
N MET A 208 -2.54 -25.53 21.71
CA MET A 208 -3.68 -24.61 21.91
C MET A 208 -3.50 -23.91 23.25
N LEU A 209 -3.28 -22.58 23.21
CA LEU A 209 -3.15 -21.73 24.40
C LEU A 209 -4.52 -21.34 24.96
N SER A 210 -5.55 -21.29 24.10
CA SER A 210 -6.96 -21.09 24.45
C SER A 210 -7.84 -21.82 23.43
N SER A 211 -9.17 -21.65 23.52
CA SER A 211 -10.12 -22.19 22.53
C SER A 211 -9.90 -21.68 21.10
N ASP A 212 -9.27 -20.53 20.95
CA ASP A 212 -9.13 -19.79 19.70
C ASP A 212 -7.69 -19.37 19.39
N ILE A 213 -6.73 -19.57 20.31
CA ILE A 213 -5.33 -19.20 20.13
C ILE A 213 -4.44 -20.44 20.10
N ALA A 214 -3.62 -20.55 19.06
CA ALA A 214 -2.63 -21.61 18.92
C ALA A 214 -1.22 -21.03 18.85
N ARG A 215 -0.27 -21.71 19.51
CA ARG A 215 1.16 -21.56 19.29
C ARG A 215 1.63 -22.63 18.32
N LEU A 216 2.35 -22.22 17.29
CA LEU A 216 2.91 -23.10 16.27
C LEU A 216 4.43 -22.99 16.25
N THR A 217 5.11 -24.13 16.27
CA THR A 217 6.55 -24.21 16.03
C THR A 217 6.77 -24.60 14.57
N ILE A 218 7.44 -23.74 13.82
CA ILE A 218 7.66 -23.88 12.38
C ILE A 218 9.14 -24.15 12.13
N GLU A 219 9.46 -25.28 11.48
CA GLU A 219 10.81 -25.63 11.04
C GLU A 219 11.05 -25.17 9.60
N VAL A 220 12.18 -24.50 9.39
CA VAL A 220 12.70 -24.10 8.09
C VAL A 220 14.20 -24.39 8.02
N HIS A 221 14.63 -25.17 7.04
CA HIS A 221 16.04 -25.52 6.84
C HIS A 221 16.81 -24.39 6.13
N PHE A 222 16.74 -23.19 6.70
CA PHE A 222 17.46 -22.00 6.28
C PHE A 222 17.73 -21.15 7.51
N PRO A 223 18.94 -20.57 7.67
CA PRO A 223 19.30 -19.79 8.86
C PRO A 223 18.63 -18.41 8.85
N LEU A 224 17.34 -18.37 9.19
CA LEU A 224 16.62 -17.11 9.40
C LEU A 224 17.13 -16.43 10.67
N ARG A 225 17.53 -15.17 10.54
CA ARG A 225 17.90 -14.32 11.69
C ARG A 225 16.84 -13.25 11.86
N TYR A 226 16.42 -13.02 13.09
CA TYR A 226 15.35 -12.09 13.43
C TYR A 226 15.57 -11.51 14.83
N HIS A 227 14.94 -10.38 15.10
CA HIS A 227 14.99 -9.67 16.37
C HIS A 227 13.66 -9.80 17.13
N PRO A 228 13.67 -9.65 18.47
CA PRO A 228 12.44 -9.57 19.26
C PRO A 228 11.49 -8.47 18.74
N GLY A 229 10.33 -8.87 18.24
CA GLY A 229 9.31 -7.98 17.64
C GLY A 229 9.16 -8.15 16.12
N ASP A 230 10.11 -8.81 15.46
CA ASP A 230 10.00 -9.13 14.04
C ASP A 230 8.83 -10.10 13.75
N SER A 231 8.37 -10.05 12.50
CA SER A 231 7.33 -10.94 11.97
C SER A 231 7.86 -11.76 10.79
N VAL A 232 7.14 -12.82 10.43
CA VAL A 232 7.49 -13.70 9.32
C VAL A 232 6.36 -13.75 8.30
N PHE A 233 6.73 -13.64 7.02
CA PHE A 233 5.78 -13.69 5.93
C PHE A 233 5.55 -15.13 5.47
N LEU A 234 4.34 -15.65 5.71
CA LEU A 234 3.92 -17.01 5.38
C LEU A 234 2.95 -17.01 4.20
N CYS A 235 3.01 -18.07 3.40
CA CYS A 235 2.01 -18.41 2.41
C CYS A 235 1.39 -19.76 2.76
N LEU A 236 0.06 -19.73 2.92
CA LEU A 236 -0.76 -20.84 3.35
C LEU A 236 -1.43 -21.49 2.14
N PRO A 237 -1.44 -22.83 2.06
CA PRO A 237 -2.07 -23.56 0.96
C PRO A 237 -3.60 -23.61 1.15
N MET A 238 -4.29 -22.50 0.90
CA MET A 238 -5.75 -22.44 0.99
C MET A 238 -6.41 -23.09 -0.24
N ARG A 239 -7.67 -23.51 -0.11
CA ARG A 239 -8.40 -24.26 -1.16
C ARG A 239 -8.64 -23.47 -2.44
N GLU A 240 -8.88 -22.16 -2.35
CA GLU A 240 -9.27 -21.32 -3.50
C GLU A 240 -8.08 -20.55 -4.10
N ALA A 241 -7.18 -20.03 -3.24
CA ALA A 241 -5.93 -19.40 -3.66
C ALA A 241 -4.91 -19.35 -2.50
N ASP A 242 -3.62 -19.42 -2.82
CA ASP A 242 -2.54 -19.21 -1.85
C ASP A 242 -2.71 -17.89 -1.08
N ALA A 243 -2.88 -17.96 0.25
CA ALA A 243 -3.02 -16.77 1.08
C ALA A 243 -1.69 -16.39 1.71
N ARG A 244 -1.26 -15.14 1.51
CA ARG A 244 0.00 -14.61 2.06
C ARG A 244 -0.27 -13.65 3.21
N ARG A 245 0.36 -13.87 4.36
CA ARG A 245 0.13 -13.10 5.61
C ARG A 245 1.40 -13.00 6.45
N SER A 246 1.54 -11.92 7.20
CA SER A 246 2.60 -11.75 8.19
C SER A 246 2.13 -12.19 9.57
N TYR A 247 3.00 -12.84 10.33
CA TYR A 247 2.73 -13.30 11.70
C TYR A 247 3.89 -12.95 12.63
N ALA A 248 3.60 -12.41 13.81
CA ALA A 248 4.61 -12.08 14.80
C ALA A 248 5.36 -13.34 15.27
N ILE A 249 6.69 -13.27 15.29
CA ILE A 249 7.54 -14.34 15.81
C ILE A 249 7.54 -14.23 17.34
N THR A 250 7.28 -15.33 18.04
CA THR A 250 7.14 -15.36 19.52
C THR A 250 8.28 -16.09 20.23
N SER A 251 9.21 -16.68 19.47
CA SER A 251 10.48 -17.24 19.95
C SER A 251 11.62 -16.23 19.85
N LEU A 252 12.61 -16.31 20.75
CA LEU A 252 13.87 -15.60 20.55
C LEU A 252 14.67 -16.24 19.42
N TYR A 253 15.59 -15.47 18.83
CA TYR A 253 16.56 -16.03 17.90
C TYR A 253 17.61 -16.83 18.67
N GLU A 254 17.82 -18.07 18.25
CA GLU A 254 18.88 -18.93 18.78
C GLU A 254 19.82 -19.33 17.63
N PRO A 255 21.15 -19.15 17.79
CA PRO A 255 22.12 -19.61 16.81
C PRO A 255 21.92 -21.11 16.51
N HIS A 256 21.93 -21.47 15.24
CA HIS A 256 21.76 -22.84 14.74
C HIS A 256 20.35 -23.45 14.89
N SER A 257 19.38 -22.75 15.49
CA SER A 257 17.99 -23.18 15.46
C SER A 257 17.44 -23.14 14.03
N THR A 258 16.71 -24.19 13.65
CA THR A 258 15.92 -24.25 12.41
C THR A 258 14.45 -23.96 12.66
N THR A 259 14.07 -23.67 13.90
CA THR A 259 12.68 -23.46 14.30
C THR A 259 12.45 -22.07 14.85
N PHE A 260 11.26 -21.53 14.58
CA PHE A 260 10.74 -20.35 15.25
C PHE A 260 9.27 -20.59 15.62
N ASP A 261 8.78 -19.84 16.60
CA ASP A 261 7.40 -19.92 17.05
C ASP A 261 6.59 -18.73 16.55
N ILE A 262 5.29 -18.96 16.30
CA ILE A 262 4.28 -17.91 16.13
C ILE A 262 3.08 -18.20 17.02
N CYS A 263 2.36 -17.16 17.43
CA CYS A 263 1.04 -17.30 18.03
C CYS A 263 -0.01 -16.73 17.09
N VAL A 264 -1.11 -17.46 16.91
CA VAL A 264 -2.20 -17.09 16.01
C VAL A 264 -3.54 -17.19 16.72
N GLN A 265 -4.44 -16.25 16.46
CA GLN A 265 -5.81 -16.27 16.95
C GLN A 265 -6.78 -16.49 15.79
N ASN A 266 -7.78 -17.32 16.02
CA ASN A 266 -8.80 -17.71 15.04
C ASN A 266 -9.80 -16.56 14.77
N THR A 267 -9.34 -15.54 14.06
CA THR A 267 -10.09 -14.32 13.70
C THR A 267 -10.37 -14.20 12.20
N SER A 268 -9.74 -15.02 11.36
CA SER A 268 -9.86 -14.98 9.90
C SER A 268 -9.76 -16.38 9.31
N ILE A 269 -10.16 -16.58 8.06
CA ILE A 269 -10.03 -17.89 7.38
C ILE A 269 -8.58 -18.41 7.36
N THR A 270 -7.59 -17.51 7.24
CA THR A 270 -6.16 -17.87 7.22
C THR A 270 -5.62 -18.27 8.59
N SER A 271 -5.98 -17.53 9.65
CA SER A 271 -5.58 -17.88 11.01
C SER A 271 -6.39 -19.07 11.56
N ALA A 272 -7.64 -19.24 11.13
CA ALA A 272 -8.43 -20.45 11.35
C ALA A 272 -7.73 -21.68 10.78
N TRP A 273 -7.19 -21.59 9.57
CA TRP A 273 -6.43 -22.67 8.96
C TRP A 273 -5.22 -23.03 9.82
N LEU A 274 -4.46 -22.04 10.29
CA LEU A 274 -3.29 -22.26 11.17
C LEU A 274 -3.67 -22.85 12.53
N CYS A 275 -4.77 -22.42 13.17
CA CYS A 275 -5.25 -23.03 14.42
C CYS A 275 -5.67 -24.50 14.22
N ASN A 276 -6.22 -24.83 13.05
CA ASN A 276 -6.73 -26.17 12.75
C ASN A 276 -5.71 -27.09 12.06
N VAL A 277 -4.56 -26.57 11.64
CA VAL A 277 -3.55 -27.31 10.89
C VAL A 277 -3.04 -28.53 11.68
N SER A 278 -2.76 -29.65 11.00
CA SER A 278 -2.10 -30.79 11.62
C SER A 278 -0.59 -30.56 11.67
N VAL A 279 0.07 -31.16 12.66
CA VAL A 279 1.52 -31.32 12.66
C VAL A 279 1.97 -32.02 11.36
N ASP A 280 3.19 -31.71 10.93
CA ASP A 280 3.82 -32.11 9.66
C ASP A 280 3.23 -31.47 8.39
N SER A 281 2.25 -30.57 8.54
CA SER A 281 1.76 -29.77 7.40
C SER A 281 2.81 -28.82 6.86
N HIS A 282 2.72 -28.55 5.56
CA HIS A 282 3.65 -27.65 4.88
C HIS A 282 3.09 -26.25 4.73
N VAL A 283 3.95 -25.27 5.04
CA VAL A 283 3.75 -23.85 4.71
C VAL A 283 4.94 -23.34 3.92
N ARG A 284 4.79 -22.18 3.28
CA ARG A 284 5.91 -21.52 2.61
C ARG A 284 6.31 -20.26 3.36
N VAL A 285 7.59 -20.10 3.65
CA VAL A 285 8.19 -18.93 4.32
C VAL A 285 8.88 -18.07 3.27
N TYR A 286 8.65 -16.77 3.27
CA TYR A 286 9.30 -15.84 2.33
C TYR A 286 10.50 -15.15 2.98
N TRP A 287 10.25 -14.17 3.85
CA TRP A 287 11.27 -13.42 4.56
C TRP A 287 10.74 -12.92 5.90
N ILE A 288 11.67 -12.49 6.75
CA ILE A 288 11.39 -11.73 7.96
C ILE A 288 10.96 -10.32 7.56
N ASP A 289 9.88 -9.85 8.17
CA ASP A 289 9.36 -8.49 8.03
C ASP A 289 9.58 -7.73 9.35
N SER A 290 10.34 -6.64 9.25
CA SER A 290 10.92 -5.89 10.36
C SER A 290 10.32 -4.50 10.43
N ALA A 291 9.11 -4.38 10.98
CA ALA A 291 8.46 -3.09 11.20
C ALA A 291 8.87 -2.45 12.54
N LEU A 292 8.81 -3.21 13.62
CA LEU A 292 9.19 -2.77 14.97
C LEU A 292 9.83 -3.94 15.73
N HIS A 293 11.04 -3.75 16.25
CA HIS A 293 11.73 -4.73 17.09
C HIS A 293 12.72 -4.06 18.03
N PHE A 294 13.27 -4.83 18.97
CA PHE A 294 14.37 -4.44 19.84
C PHE A 294 15.68 -5.13 19.45
N GLU A 295 16.73 -4.34 19.33
CA GLU A 295 18.09 -4.80 19.03
C GLU A 295 18.82 -5.12 20.33
N THR A 296 18.69 -6.36 20.80
CA THR A 296 19.24 -6.78 22.10
C THR A 296 20.77 -6.85 22.12
N ASP A 297 21.44 -6.85 20.97
CA ASP A 297 22.89 -6.84 20.88
C ASP A 297 23.54 -5.44 20.98
N THR A 298 22.72 -4.38 21.06
CA THR A 298 23.15 -3.02 21.44
C THR A 298 22.27 -2.50 22.58
N PRO A 299 22.39 -3.05 23.80
CA PRO A 299 21.51 -2.74 24.92
C PRO A 299 21.42 -1.25 25.28
N GLU A 300 22.49 -0.49 25.03
CA GLU A 300 22.60 0.94 25.28
C GLU A 300 21.67 1.81 24.41
N LEU A 301 21.20 1.28 23.28
CA LEU A 301 20.25 1.95 22.38
C LEU A 301 18.78 1.56 22.66
N LEU A 302 18.54 0.62 23.57
CA LEU A 302 17.19 0.18 23.92
C LEU A 302 16.45 1.28 24.70
N PRO A 303 15.12 1.39 24.53
CA PRO A 303 14.33 2.38 25.25
C PRO A 303 14.37 2.10 26.76
N LEU A 304 14.71 3.11 27.57
CA LEU A 304 14.83 2.93 29.02
C LEU A 304 13.47 2.86 29.73
N LYS A 305 12.42 3.46 29.18
CA LYS A 305 11.08 3.46 29.78
C LYS A 305 9.98 3.04 28.79
N PRO A 306 10.01 1.82 28.24
CA PRO A 306 8.98 1.38 27.31
C PRO A 306 7.67 1.11 28.07
N LEU A 307 6.59 1.70 27.57
CA LEU A 307 5.22 1.40 27.94
C LEU A 307 4.58 0.64 26.78
N LEU A 308 4.39 -0.67 26.94
CA LEU A 308 3.77 -1.54 25.95
C LEU A 308 2.27 -1.65 26.26
N VAL A 309 1.41 -1.46 25.26
CA VAL A 309 -0.05 -1.58 25.42
C VAL A 309 -0.60 -2.43 24.26
N SER A 310 -1.10 -3.62 24.57
CA SER A 310 -1.56 -4.57 23.55
C SER A 310 -3.01 -4.98 23.71
N GLU A 311 -3.70 -5.21 22.59
CA GLU A 311 -5.03 -5.80 22.52
C GLU A 311 -4.97 -7.25 21.99
N GLU A 312 -5.59 -8.18 22.72
CA GLU A 312 -5.78 -9.58 22.31
C GLU A 312 -4.46 -10.27 21.86
N ILE A 313 -4.44 -10.94 20.69
CA ILE A 313 -3.23 -11.56 20.11
C ILE A 313 -2.12 -10.56 19.79
N GLY A 314 -2.42 -9.25 19.82
CA GLY A 314 -1.45 -8.17 19.77
C GLY A 314 -0.39 -8.22 20.87
N ALA A 315 -0.61 -9.02 21.91
CA ALA A 315 0.39 -9.32 22.92
C ALA A 315 1.60 -10.14 22.40
N ALA A 316 1.45 -10.90 21.32
CA ALA A 316 2.48 -11.77 20.74
C ALA A 316 3.85 -11.08 20.45
N PRO A 317 3.94 -9.94 19.73
CA PRO A 317 5.21 -9.23 19.54
C PRO A 317 5.82 -8.74 20.86
N PHE A 318 5.01 -8.23 21.78
CA PHE A 318 5.46 -7.65 23.04
C PHE A 318 5.96 -8.74 23.99
N TYR A 319 5.35 -9.92 23.93
CA TYR A 319 5.84 -11.10 24.62
C TYR A 319 7.31 -11.38 24.29
N VAL A 320 7.65 -11.46 23.00
CA VAL A 320 9.04 -11.72 22.60
C VAL A 320 9.94 -10.51 22.86
N MET A 321 9.46 -9.27 22.68
CA MET A 321 10.23 -8.06 22.96
C MET A 321 10.63 -7.98 24.43
N VAL A 322 9.70 -8.27 25.35
CA VAL A 322 9.95 -8.33 26.79
C VAL A 322 10.92 -9.47 27.13
N LYS A 323 10.80 -10.64 26.49
CA LYS A 323 11.81 -11.72 26.58
C LYS A 323 13.19 -11.27 26.09
N GLY A 324 13.23 -10.49 25.03
CA GLY A 324 14.45 -9.89 24.48
C GLY A 324 15.12 -8.96 25.48
N LEU A 325 14.38 -8.00 26.03
CA LEU A 325 14.89 -7.09 27.07
C LEU A 325 15.39 -7.87 28.29
N HIS A 326 14.65 -8.89 28.72
CA HIS A 326 15.07 -9.75 29.82
C HIS A 326 16.33 -10.55 29.50
N SER A 327 16.53 -11.00 28.25
CA SER A 327 17.75 -11.73 27.87
C SER A 327 19.03 -10.91 28.04
N VAL A 328 18.90 -9.57 28.10
CA VAL A 328 20.01 -8.63 28.30
C VAL A 328 19.83 -7.76 29.56
N HIS A 329 19.03 -8.21 30.52
CA HIS A 329 18.67 -7.44 31.73
C HIS A 329 19.86 -6.99 32.58
N GLU A 330 21.00 -7.69 32.52
CA GLU A 330 22.23 -7.30 33.21
C GLU A 330 22.85 -6.02 32.62
N SER A 331 22.72 -5.81 31.31
CA SER A 331 23.26 -4.64 30.58
C SER A 331 22.19 -3.59 30.26
N PHE A 332 20.92 -3.97 30.28
CA PHE A 332 19.79 -3.08 30.06
C PHE A 332 19.29 -2.50 31.39
N ASN A 333 19.42 -1.18 31.58
CA ASN A 333 19.00 -0.48 32.80
C ASN A 333 17.64 0.25 32.65
N GLY A 334 16.70 -0.30 31.87
CA GLY A 334 15.36 0.26 31.72
C GLY A 334 14.31 -0.31 32.69
N ASP A 335 13.17 0.38 32.76
CA ASP A 335 11.96 0.05 33.50
C ASP A 335 10.78 -0.16 32.54
N VAL A 336 10.32 -1.39 32.43
CA VAL A 336 9.35 -1.86 31.45
C VAL A 336 7.96 -1.97 32.08
N ILE A 337 6.97 -1.39 31.41
CA ILE A 337 5.57 -1.61 31.76
C ILE A 337 4.85 -2.18 30.55
N TRP A 338 4.04 -3.20 30.78
CA TRP A 338 3.20 -3.78 29.75
C TRP A 338 1.77 -3.99 30.24
N LEU A 339 0.81 -3.33 29.60
CA LEU A 339 -0.62 -3.56 29.76
C LEU A 339 -1.15 -4.44 28.62
N GLN A 340 -1.75 -5.57 28.99
CA GLN A 340 -2.43 -6.49 28.09
C GLN A 340 -3.94 -6.35 28.26
N CYS A 341 -4.62 -5.80 27.26
CA CYS A 341 -6.06 -5.71 27.21
C CYS A 341 -6.61 -6.90 26.41
N ALA A 342 -7.42 -7.76 27.02
CA ALA A 342 -8.05 -8.87 26.31
C ALA A 342 -9.36 -9.24 26.97
N SER A 343 -10.36 -9.61 26.16
CA SER A 343 -11.66 -10.12 26.62
C SER A 343 -11.50 -11.31 27.58
N LYS A 344 -10.47 -12.14 27.36
CA LYS A 344 -10.00 -13.16 28.29
C LYS A 344 -8.47 -13.08 28.42
N PRO A 345 -7.92 -13.01 29.65
CA PRO A 345 -6.47 -13.00 29.83
C PRO A 345 -5.80 -14.24 29.22
N ILE A 346 -4.75 -14.02 28.43
CA ILE A 346 -3.97 -15.09 27.79
C ILE A 346 -2.78 -15.41 28.72
N GLU A 347 -2.92 -16.45 29.55
CA GLU A 347 -1.94 -16.80 30.60
C GLU A 347 -0.51 -16.95 30.07
N TYR A 348 -0.36 -17.50 28.87
CA TYR A 348 0.93 -17.66 28.20
C TYR A 348 1.72 -16.35 28.09
N PHE A 349 1.06 -15.21 27.86
CA PHE A 349 1.72 -13.91 27.72
C PHE A 349 2.02 -13.22 29.06
N GLN A 350 1.47 -13.71 30.16
CA GLN A 350 1.70 -13.15 31.50
C GLN A 350 3.01 -13.65 32.13
N THR A 351 3.54 -14.76 31.62
CA THR A 351 4.74 -15.43 32.16
C THR A 351 5.83 -15.58 31.09
N PRO A 352 6.44 -14.47 30.61
CA PRO A 352 7.48 -14.53 29.59
C PRO A 352 8.79 -15.23 30.02
N PHE A 353 8.99 -15.47 31.31
CA PHE A 353 10.24 -15.99 31.87
C PHE A 353 10.01 -17.30 32.64
N VAL A 354 10.91 -18.27 32.47
CA VAL A 354 10.90 -19.54 33.21
C VAL A 354 11.67 -19.31 34.52
N ASN A 355 11.00 -19.52 35.65
CA ASN A 355 11.37 -19.15 37.03
C ASN A 355 11.13 -17.67 37.36
N ALA A 356 10.12 -17.44 38.20
CA ALA A 356 9.70 -16.14 38.74
C ALA A 356 10.72 -15.50 39.70
N THR A 357 12.02 -15.53 39.39
CA THR A 357 12.95 -14.53 39.95
C THR A 357 12.58 -13.20 39.33
N SER A 358 11.81 -12.44 40.10
CA SER A 358 11.27 -11.12 39.82
C SER A 358 12.28 -10.25 39.05
N TRP A 359 12.05 -10.03 37.76
CA TRP A 359 12.61 -8.87 37.10
C TRP A 359 11.83 -7.66 37.60
N ASN A 360 12.29 -7.12 38.74
CA ASN A 360 11.62 -6.04 39.49
C ASN A 360 11.44 -4.74 38.68
N ARG A 361 12.12 -4.62 37.54
CA ARG A 361 12.01 -3.53 36.56
C ARG A 361 11.09 -3.87 35.39
N CYS A 362 10.25 -4.90 35.52
CA CYS A 362 9.24 -5.23 34.53
C CYS A 362 7.90 -5.51 35.22
N ARG A 363 6.90 -4.70 34.87
CA ARG A 363 5.53 -4.85 35.38
C ARG A 363 4.61 -5.23 34.23
N ILE A 364 3.98 -6.39 34.35
CA ILE A 364 2.99 -6.88 33.39
C ILE A 364 1.63 -6.83 34.09
N ALA A 365 0.67 -6.15 33.47
CA ALA A 365 -0.69 -6.02 33.94
C ALA A 365 -1.64 -6.52 32.85
N THR A 366 -2.75 -7.13 33.27
CA THR A 366 -3.83 -7.53 32.37
C THR A 366 -5.11 -6.80 32.76
N ASP A 367 -5.91 -6.44 31.77
CA ASP A 367 -7.24 -5.85 31.95
C ASP A 367 -8.17 -6.30 30.81
N THR A 368 -9.48 -6.14 30.96
CA THR A 368 -10.44 -6.44 29.89
C THR A 368 -10.58 -5.29 28.90
N SER A 369 -10.21 -4.07 29.31
CA SER A 369 -10.30 -2.87 28.47
C SER A 369 -9.21 -1.86 28.83
N LEU A 370 -8.92 -0.94 27.92
CA LEU A 370 -7.97 0.14 28.17
C LEU A 370 -8.69 1.31 28.84
N THR A 371 -8.24 1.71 30.03
CA THR A 371 -8.76 2.90 30.72
C THR A 371 -7.62 3.80 31.20
N GLN A 372 -7.87 5.11 31.22
CA GLN A 372 -6.90 6.09 31.70
C GLN A 372 -6.51 5.84 33.17
N ALA A 373 -7.48 5.48 34.02
CA ALA A 373 -7.25 5.18 35.43
C ALA A 373 -6.29 4.01 35.60
N ARG A 374 -6.51 2.91 34.85
CA ARG A 374 -5.63 1.74 34.90
C ARG A 374 -4.23 2.06 34.40
N LEU A 375 -4.12 2.81 33.30
CA LEU A 375 -2.83 3.16 32.73
C LEU A 375 -2.00 4.05 33.69
N LEU A 376 -2.63 5.02 34.35
CA LEU A 376 -1.99 5.84 35.39
C LEU A 376 -1.63 5.04 36.65
N GLU A 377 -2.45 4.06 37.03
CA GLU A 377 -2.17 3.20 38.19
C GLU A 377 -0.90 2.37 37.98
N ILE A 378 -0.73 1.80 36.78
CA ILE A 378 0.44 0.97 36.48
C ILE A 378 1.67 1.81 36.13
N ALA A 379 1.47 2.94 35.44
CA ALA A 379 2.51 3.84 34.91
C ALA A 379 2.24 5.29 35.36
N PRO A 380 2.52 5.64 36.63
CA PRO A 380 2.28 7.01 37.13
C PRO A 380 3.18 8.06 36.45
N ASP A 381 4.30 7.64 35.85
CA ASP A 381 5.28 8.46 35.13
C ASP A 381 5.05 8.49 33.61
N LEU A 382 3.80 8.42 33.16
CA LEU A 382 3.38 8.34 31.75
C LEU A 382 4.10 9.33 30.81
N ALA A 383 4.29 10.58 31.23
CA ALA A 383 4.94 11.62 30.44
C ALA A 383 6.42 11.33 30.12
N GLU A 384 7.09 10.46 30.89
CA GLU A 384 8.49 10.08 30.71
C GLU A 384 8.66 8.77 29.92
N ARG A 385 7.55 8.13 29.52
CA ARG A 385 7.57 6.82 28.87
C ARG A 385 7.44 6.94 27.36
N GLN A 386 8.01 5.95 26.67
CA GLN A 386 7.79 5.74 25.25
C GLN A 386 6.68 4.72 25.06
N LEU A 387 5.58 5.12 24.44
CA LEU A 387 4.40 4.29 24.26
C LEU A 387 4.53 3.43 23.00
N TYR A 388 4.38 2.12 23.15
CA TYR A 388 4.30 1.15 22.06
C TYR A 388 2.90 0.51 22.07
N ILE A 389 2.15 0.61 20.97
CA ILE A 389 0.74 0.15 20.95
C ILE A 389 0.51 -0.91 19.87
N VAL A 390 -0.08 -2.05 20.23
CA VAL A 390 -0.53 -3.06 19.25
C VAL A 390 -2.01 -3.36 19.50
N GLY A 391 -2.86 -3.12 18.51
CA GLY A 391 -4.29 -3.43 18.63
C GLY A 391 -5.05 -3.09 17.36
N SER A 392 -6.37 -3.26 17.40
CA SER A 392 -7.29 -2.73 16.40
C SER A 392 -7.07 -1.22 16.21
N ALA A 393 -7.48 -0.68 15.05
CA ALA A 393 -7.36 0.76 14.78
C ALA A 393 -8.05 1.59 15.87
N ALA A 394 -9.20 1.13 16.37
CA ALA A 394 -9.93 1.73 17.49
C ALA A 394 -9.10 1.74 18.78
N PHE A 395 -8.52 0.60 19.16
CA PHE A 395 -7.69 0.47 20.35
C PHE A 395 -6.45 1.36 20.28
N VAL A 396 -5.79 1.43 19.12
CA VAL A 396 -4.62 2.29 18.91
C VAL A 396 -5.00 3.77 19.04
N ALA A 397 -6.11 4.20 18.43
CA ALA A 397 -6.59 5.57 18.54
C ALA A 397 -6.90 5.95 20.00
N GLU A 398 -7.56 5.05 20.73
CA GLU A 398 -7.91 5.28 22.13
C GLU A 398 -6.68 5.33 23.05
N ALA A 399 -5.72 4.42 22.85
CA ALA A 399 -4.47 4.40 23.59
C ALA A 399 -3.67 5.70 23.41
N LYS A 400 -3.61 6.22 22.17
CA LYS A 400 -3.00 7.52 21.89
C LYS A 400 -3.69 8.64 22.65
N ARG A 401 -5.03 8.70 22.56
CA ARG A 401 -5.85 9.74 23.18
C ARG A 401 -5.62 9.76 24.70
N ILE A 402 -5.66 8.60 25.34
CA ILE A 402 -5.42 8.45 26.79
C ILE A 402 -4.01 8.89 27.16
N PHE A 403 -3.00 8.47 26.41
CA PHE A 403 -1.61 8.80 26.68
C PHE A 403 -1.33 10.31 26.56
N ILE A 404 -1.80 10.94 25.49
CA ILE A 404 -1.66 12.39 25.28
C ILE A 404 -2.42 13.16 26.36
N ALA A 405 -3.65 12.75 26.68
CA ALA A 405 -4.43 13.37 27.76
C ALA A 405 -3.77 13.24 29.14
N ALA A 406 -2.91 12.23 29.34
CA ALA A 406 -2.13 12.02 30.55
C ALA A 406 -0.75 12.73 30.54
N GLY A 407 -0.47 13.58 29.54
CA GLY A 407 0.75 14.39 29.46
C GLY A 407 1.89 13.77 28.65
N GLY A 408 1.67 12.65 27.96
CA GLY A 408 2.61 12.13 26.97
C GLY A 408 2.63 12.96 25.69
N THR A 409 3.73 12.93 24.94
CA THR A 409 3.85 13.66 23.67
C THR A 409 3.62 12.75 22.47
N GLU A 410 3.26 13.33 21.32
CA GLU A 410 3.00 12.55 20.11
C GLU A 410 4.28 11.88 19.56
N GLU A 411 5.44 12.51 19.74
CA GLU A 411 6.75 11.97 19.35
C GLU A 411 7.17 10.75 20.17
N ALA A 412 6.63 10.61 21.38
CA ALA A 412 6.87 9.47 22.26
C ALA A 412 6.02 8.23 21.90
N ILE A 413 5.14 8.33 20.89
CA ILE A 413 4.24 7.25 20.47
C ILE A 413 4.85 6.49 19.29
N ILE A 414 5.07 5.19 19.50
CA ILE A 414 5.59 4.25 18.51
C ILE A 414 4.51 3.23 18.17
N ILE A 415 4.11 3.18 16.90
CA ILE A 415 3.09 2.23 16.42
C ILE A 415 3.74 1.21 15.49
N PRO A 416 3.82 -0.07 15.86
CA PRO A 416 4.16 -1.15 14.95
C PRO A 416 3.17 -1.24 13.79
N VAL A 417 3.68 -1.16 12.57
CA VAL A 417 2.90 -1.24 11.33
C VAL A 417 2.62 -2.71 10.94
N THR A 418 2.13 -3.61 11.80
CA THR A 418 1.96 -5.02 11.31
C THR A 418 1.11 -6.05 12.08
N ILE A 419 0.06 -5.72 12.84
CA ILE A 419 -0.66 -6.81 13.55
C ILE A 419 -2.17 -6.86 13.32
N PHE A 420 -2.82 -5.72 13.05
CA PHE A 420 -4.26 -5.71 12.77
C PHE A 420 -4.65 -5.20 11.39
N SER A 421 -3.70 -4.67 10.59
CA SER A 421 -3.97 -4.47 9.17
C SER A 421 -3.85 -5.83 8.48
N HIS A 422 -4.98 -6.48 8.19
CA HIS A 422 -5.07 -7.59 7.26
C HIS A 422 -4.65 -7.13 5.85
N ARG A 423 -3.37 -6.84 5.63
CA ARG A 423 -2.83 -6.62 4.29
C ARG A 423 -2.69 -7.97 3.63
N GLU A 424 -3.66 -8.30 2.78
CA GLU A 424 -3.37 -9.09 1.60
C GLU A 424 -2.29 -8.37 0.80
N TYR A 425 -1.08 -8.93 0.78
CA TYR A 425 -0.15 -8.63 -0.30
C TYR A 425 -0.60 -9.46 -1.52
N THR A 426 -1.70 -9.01 -2.14
CA THR A 426 -1.93 -9.24 -3.57
C THR A 426 -0.89 -8.40 -4.34
N ASN A 427 -0.55 -8.82 -5.56
CA ASN A 427 0.45 -8.18 -6.43
C ASN A 427 0.04 -6.73 -6.79
N VAL A 428 0.11 -5.80 -5.84
CA VAL A 428 -0.14 -4.38 -6.03
C VAL A 428 1.20 -3.68 -5.97
N GLN A 429 1.66 -3.22 -7.14
CA GLN A 429 2.76 -2.28 -7.28
C GLN A 429 2.48 -1.01 -6.45
N GLY A 430 3.50 -0.53 -5.73
CA GLY A 430 3.57 0.83 -5.16
C GLY A 430 3.48 0.86 -3.63
N ARG A 431 4.26 1.65 -2.89
CA ARG A 431 4.99 2.88 -3.21
C ARG A 431 6.20 2.99 -2.29
N LEU A 432 7.34 3.40 -2.85
CA LEU A 432 8.35 4.13 -2.11
C LEU A 432 9.01 5.14 -3.05
N LEU A 433 9.06 6.40 -2.63
CA LEU A 433 9.53 7.56 -3.39
C LEU A 433 10.96 7.36 -3.95
N ILE A 434 11.18 7.74 -5.21
CA ILE A 434 12.46 7.63 -5.94
C ILE A 434 12.78 8.95 -6.67
N MET A 435 14.04 9.38 -6.60
CA MET A 435 14.65 10.34 -7.52
C MET A 435 15.89 9.69 -8.19
N GLY A 436 15.95 9.76 -9.54
CA GLY A 436 17.10 9.57 -10.46
C GLY A 436 17.68 8.14 -10.56
N GLY A 437 17.81 7.48 -11.71
CA GLY A 437 17.65 7.81 -13.13
C GLY A 437 18.78 7.23 -14.02
N ALA A 438 18.80 5.90 -14.28
CA ALA A 438 19.55 5.31 -15.40
C ALA A 438 18.61 4.59 -16.39
N VAL A 439 18.73 4.94 -17.67
CA VAL A 439 17.88 4.45 -18.77
C VAL A 439 18.40 3.07 -19.22
N SER A 440 17.55 2.04 -19.25
CA SER A 440 17.95 0.67 -19.63
C SER A 440 18.29 0.53 -21.13
N LEU A 441 19.01 -0.53 -21.51
CA LEU A 441 19.38 -0.84 -22.91
C LEU A 441 18.16 -0.98 -23.85
N GLU A 442 17.01 -1.43 -23.34
CA GLU A 442 15.75 -1.47 -24.11
C GLU A 442 15.19 -0.07 -24.36
N ASN A 443 15.35 0.84 -23.39
CA ASN A 443 14.88 2.21 -23.51
C ASN A 443 15.70 3.02 -24.53
N ALA A 444 17.00 2.73 -24.69
CA ALA A 444 17.92 3.48 -25.57
C ALA A 444 17.55 3.41 -27.07
N LYS A 445 16.72 2.45 -27.48
CA LYS A 445 16.20 2.36 -28.86
C LYS A 445 15.10 3.38 -29.14
N ILE A 446 14.35 3.80 -28.12
CA ILE A 446 13.16 4.65 -28.26
C ILE A 446 13.40 6.05 -27.68
N ILE A 447 14.13 6.14 -26.56
CA ILE A 447 14.40 7.39 -25.84
C ILE A 447 15.89 7.71 -25.92
N HIS A 448 16.20 8.97 -26.21
CA HIS A 448 17.54 9.55 -26.12
C HIS A 448 17.59 10.53 -24.94
N VAL A 449 18.66 10.50 -24.15
CA VAL A 449 18.92 11.46 -23.08
C VAL A 449 19.88 12.52 -23.63
N GLU A 450 19.42 13.76 -23.69
CA GLU A 450 20.24 14.89 -24.14
C GLU A 450 21.32 15.24 -23.11
N ALA A 451 22.35 15.98 -23.56
CA ALA A 451 23.47 16.37 -22.70
C ALA A 451 23.05 17.19 -21.46
N ASP A 452 21.91 17.88 -21.52
CA ASP A 452 21.35 18.66 -20.42
C ASP A 452 20.42 17.84 -19.49
N GLY A 453 20.29 16.53 -19.75
CA GLY A 453 19.43 15.62 -19.01
C GLY A 453 17.96 15.64 -19.43
N SER A 454 17.61 16.32 -20.53
CA SER A 454 16.29 16.24 -21.14
C SER A 454 16.07 14.91 -21.85
N LEU A 455 14.82 14.48 -21.99
CA LEU A 455 14.47 13.26 -22.72
C LEU A 455 13.86 13.60 -24.08
N SER A 456 14.34 12.95 -25.13
CA SER A 456 13.81 13.05 -26.50
C SER A 456 13.54 11.67 -27.07
N ILE A 457 12.79 11.60 -28.17
CA ILE A 457 12.59 10.35 -28.93
C ILE A 457 13.77 10.19 -29.90
N THR A 458 14.31 8.98 -30.03
CA THR A 458 15.44 8.71 -30.93
C THR A 458 15.08 9.06 -32.38
N LYS A 459 16.06 9.52 -33.17
CA LYS A 459 15.85 9.90 -34.58
C LYS A 459 15.28 8.77 -35.42
N GLU A 460 15.71 7.53 -35.16
CA GLU A 460 15.20 6.33 -35.83
C GLU A 460 13.72 6.07 -35.52
N CYS A 461 13.34 6.19 -34.25
CA CYS A 461 11.96 6.06 -33.81
C CYS A 461 11.08 7.18 -34.40
N LEU A 462 11.56 8.43 -34.42
CA LEU A 462 10.86 9.56 -35.06
C LEU A 462 10.67 9.36 -36.56
N ALA A 463 11.66 8.83 -37.28
CA ALA A 463 11.54 8.55 -38.70
C ALA A 463 10.47 7.48 -39.00
N THR A 464 10.33 6.51 -38.10
CA THR A 464 9.42 5.37 -38.27
C THR A 464 7.99 5.69 -37.80
N LEU A 465 7.85 6.29 -36.61
CA LEU A 465 6.56 6.53 -35.95
C LEU A 465 6.05 7.97 -36.08
N GLY A 466 6.87 8.90 -36.57
CA GLY A 466 6.48 10.29 -36.76
C GLY A 466 5.22 10.50 -37.61
N PRO A 467 5.00 9.74 -38.70
CA PRO A 467 3.74 9.80 -39.46
C PRO A 467 2.51 9.39 -38.65
N GLU A 468 2.69 8.56 -37.62
CA GLU A 468 1.62 8.06 -36.75
C GLU A 468 1.32 8.99 -35.58
N MET A 469 2.09 10.05 -35.37
CA MET A 469 1.88 10.97 -34.26
C MET A 469 0.71 11.92 -34.52
N ASP A 470 -0.36 11.87 -33.73
CA ASP A 470 -1.56 12.70 -33.98
C ASP A 470 -1.46 14.12 -33.42
N PHE A 471 -0.62 14.35 -32.40
CA PHE A 471 -0.47 15.67 -31.78
C PHE A 471 0.51 16.58 -32.53
N GLY A 472 0.34 17.89 -32.37
CA GLY A 472 1.18 18.91 -33.01
C GLY A 472 2.66 18.88 -32.60
N VAL A 473 3.00 18.30 -31.44
CA VAL A 473 4.38 18.15 -30.96
C VAL A 473 5.01 16.91 -31.58
N LYS A 474 5.47 17.03 -32.83
CA LYS A 474 6.06 15.90 -33.59
C LYS A 474 7.37 15.39 -33.00
N ASN A 475 8.19 16.27 -32.43
CA ASN A 475 9.47 15.92 -31.81
C ASN A 475 9.45 16.34 -30.34
N PRO A 476 8.81 15.56 -29.44
CA PRO A 476 8.67 15.97 -28.06
C PRO A 476 10.02 15.86 -27.33
N ILE A 477 10.35 16.93 -26.62
CA ILE A 477 11.49 17.00 -25.71
C ILE A 477 10.93 17.31 -24.31
N VAL A 478 11.20 16.44 -23.35
CA VAL A 478 10.79 16.61 -21.96
C VAL A 478 11.98 17.13 -21.16
N THR A 479 11.87 18.37 -20.68
CA THR A 479 12.92 19.08 -19.95
C THR A 479 12.62 19.14 -18.46
N ARG A 480 13.63 19.34 -17.60
CA ARG A 480 13.42 19.50 -16.15
C ARG A 480 12.44 20.63 -15.84
N ARG A 481 12.44 21.69 -16.66
CA ARG A 481 11.47 22.79 -16.56
C ARG A 481 10.04 22.30 -16.77
N HIS A 482 9.78 21.41 -17.73
CA HIS A 482 8.44 20.84 -17.92
C HIS A 482 7.98 20.08 -16.66
N SER A 483 8.83 19.24 -16.08
CA SER A 483 8.51 18.54 -14.83
C SER A 483 8.18 19.50 -13.67
N VAL A 484 8.96 20.57 -13.50
CA VAL A 484 8.71 21.58 -12.45
C VAL A 484 7.40 22.35 -12.69
N LEU A 485 7.11 22.73 -13.94
CA LEU A 485 5.87 23.41 -14.31
C LEU A 485 4.65 22.55 -14.02
N ILE A 486 4.69 21.28 -14.43
CA ILE A 486 3.63 20.29 -14.18
C ILE A 486 3.44 20.09 -12.68
N GLN A 487 4.53 19.88 -11.92
CA GLN A 487 4.46 19.70 -10.47
C GLN A 487 3.87 20.92 -9.76
N LYS A 488 4.27 22.13 -10.15
CA LYS A 488 3.77 23.37 -9.55
C LYS A 488 2.28 23.57 -9.86
N ASN A 489 1.89 23.42 -11.13
CA ASN A 489 0.49 23.54 -11.54
C ASN A 489 -0.38 22.48 -10.86
N TRP A 490 0.07 21.22 -10.82
CA TRP A 490 -0.65 20.15 -10.13
C TRP A 490 -0.79 20.41 -8.63
N ALA A 491 0.26 20.93 -7.97
CA ALA A 491 0.19 21.32 -6.56
C ALA A 491 -0.81 22.47 -6.32
N ALA A 492 -0.97 23.40 -7.27
CA ALA A 492 -1.99 24.45 -7.19
C ALA A 492 -3.40 23.85 -7.35
N ILE A 493 -3.61 22.96 -8.32
CA ILE A 493 -4.87 22.23 -8.50
C ILE A 493 -5.23 21.45 -7.23
N CYS A 494 -4.30 20.71 -6.63
CA CYS A 494 -4.56 19.97 -5.39
C CYS A 494 -4.94 20.85 -4.20
N LYS A 495 -4.53 22.13 -4.18
CA LYS A 495 -4.92 23.11 -3.16
C LYS A 495 -6.27 23.76 -3.45
N GLY A 496 -6.77 23.66 -4.68
CA GLY A 496 -7.92 24.41 -5.18
C GLY A 496 -7.46 25.71 -5.85
N THR A 497 -7.67 25.81 -7.16
CA THR A 497 -7.49 27.04 -7.93
C THR A 497 -8.72 27.94 -7.81
N ASP A 498 -8.71 29.09 -8.48
CA ASP A 498 -9.87 29.96 -8.60
C ASP A 498 -11.05 29.33 -9.36
N ALA A 499 -10.80 28.29 -10.15
CA ALA A 499 -11.85 27.49 -10.79
C ALA A 499 -12.52 26.49 -9.84
N PHE A 500 -11.94 26.20 -8.67
CA PHE A 500 -12.48 25.23 -7.73
C PHE A 500 -13.55 25.85 -6.82
N ASP A 501 -14.76 25.29 -6.89
CA ASP A 501 -15.88 25.60 -6.01
C ASP A 501 -16.11 24.42 -5.05
N GLN A 502 -15.79 24.62 -3.77
CA GLN A 502 -15.91 23.58 -2.74
C GLN A 502 -17.37 23.12 -2.55
N ALA A 503 -18.34 24.02 -2.70
CA ALA A 503 -19.75 23.67 -2.54
C ALA A 503 -20.24 22.75 -3.66
N LYS A 504 -19.70 22.89 -4.88
CA LYS A 504 -20.07 22.05 -6.04
C LYS A 504 -19.33 20.73 -6.11
N HIS A 505 -18.07 20.69 -5.71
CA HIS A 505 -17.19 19.56 -6.02
C HIS A 505 -16.60 18.85 -4.81
N SER A 506 -16.82 19.35 -3.58
CA SER A 506 -16.29 18.83 -2.31
C SER A 506 -14.77 18.89 -2.16
N THR A 507 -14.00 18.34 -3.10
CA THR A 507 -12.52 18.38 -3.11
C THR A 507 -11.96 18.72 -4.51
N PRO A 508 -10.76 19.32 -4.59
CA PRO A 508 -10.15 19.62 -5.89
C PRO A 508 -9.86 18.36 -6.73
N THR A 509 -9.50 17.24 -6.08
CA THR A 509 -9.30 15.96 -6.78
C THR A 509 -10.60 15.45 -7.40
N LYS A 510 -11.73 15.59 -6.70
CA LYS A 510 -13.07 15.25 -7.24
C LYS A 510 -13.48 16.15 -8.38
N PHE A 511 -13.17 17.44 -8.30
CA PHE A 511 -13.35 18.36 -9.42
C PHE A 511 -12.57 17.93 -10.66
N PHE A 512 -11.30 17.50 -10.50
CA PHE A 512 -10.48 17.01 -11.60
C PHE A 512 -11.08 15.81 -12.33
N TYR A 513 -11.31 14.69 -11.64
CA TYR A 513 -11.76 13.49 -12.35
C TYR A 513 -13.20 13.59 -12.85
N THR A 514 -14.07 14.33 -12.16
CA THR A 514 -15.46 14.53 -12.62
C THR A 514 -15.49 15.35 -13.90
N THR A 515 -14.67 16.40 -13.98
CA THR A 515 -14.51 17.19 -15.21
C THR A 515 -13.92 16.33 -16.33
N PHE A 516 -12.87 15.56 -16.04
CA PHE A 516 -12.25 14.67 -17.03
C PHE A 516 -13.23 13.66 -17.62
N TYR A 517 -13.89 12.87 -16.79
CA TYR A 517 -14.75 11.78 -17.26
C TYR A 517 -16.02 12.30 -17.96
N THR A 518 -16.53 13.46 -17.54
CA THR A 518 -17.63 14.14 -18.26
C THR A 518 -17.22 14.43 -19.70
N ILE A 519 -16.09 15.13 -19.90
CA ILE A 519 -15.60 15.48 -21.25
C ILE A 519 -15.20 14.22 -22.02
N PHE A 520 -14.61 13.23 -21.35
CA PHE A 520 -14.10 12.02 -22.00
C PHE A 520 -15.22 11.14 -22.53
N PHE A 521 -16.28 10.91 -21.75
CA PHE A 521 -17.41 10.10 -22.18
C PHE A 521 -18.36 10.82 -23.13
N GLU A 522 -18.36 12.16 -23.14
CA GLU A 522 -19.03 12.91 -24.20
C GLU A 522 -18.30 12.74 -25.55
N ALA A 523 -16.96 12.83 -25.54
CA ALA A 523 -16.15 12.66 -26.74
C ALA A 523 -16.07 11.21 -27.24
N ALA A 524 -16.06 10.22 -26.33
CA ALA A 524 -16.01 8.79 -26.66
C ALA A 524 -17.00 7.97 -25.79
N PRO A 525 -18.30 7.98 -26.09
CA PRO A 525 -19.31 7.32 -25.26
C PRO A 525 -19.10 5.82 -25.08
N VAL A 526 -18.63 5.13 -26.13
CA VAL A 526 -18.38 3.68 -26.11
C VAL A 526 -17.36 3.26 -25.05
N VAL A 527 -16.41 4.15 -24.74
CA VAL A 527 -15.34 3.91 -23.77
C VAL A 527 -15.87 3.83 -22.34
N ARG A 528 -17.07 4.36 -22.04
CA ARG A 528 -17.69 4.25 -20.69
C ARG A 528 -17.75 2.79 -20.20
N SER A 529 -17.96 1.85 -21.11
CA SER A 529 -18.02 0.42 -20.82
C SER A 529 -16.69 -0.21 -20.40
N MET A 530 -15.55 0.45 -20.67
CA MET A 530 -14.24 0.01 -20.18
C MET A 530 -14.05 0.32 -18.67
N PHE A 531 -14.81 1.28 -18.12
CA PHE A 531 -14.64 1.78 -16.74
C PHE A 531 -15.76 1.31 -15.81
N ARG A 532 -15.80 0.02 -15.45
CA ARG A 532 -16.98 -0.54 -14.75
C ARG A 532 -17.16 -0.20 -13.29
N SER A 533 -16.09 0.19 -12.59
CA SER A 533 -16.13 0.54 -11.17
C SER A 533 -16.56 1.99 -10.94
N SER A 534 -16.75 2.37 -9.68
CA SER A 534 -17.05 3.74 -9.24
C SER A 534 -16.09 4.75 -9.87
N MET A 535 -16.63 5.87 -10.36
CA MET A 535 -15.84 6.96 -10.93
C MET A 535 -14.96 7.67 -9.89
N THR A 536 -15.36 7.64 -8.62
CA THR A 536 -14.50 8.11 -7.52
C THR A 536 -13.23 7.27 -7.41
N PHE A 537 -13.37 5.94 -7.49
CA PHE A 537 -12.22 5.02 -7.46
C PHE A 537 -11.34 5.17 -8.71
N GLN A 538 -11.97 5.28 -9.89
CA GLN A 538 -11.27 5.49 -11.17
C GLN A 538 -10.60 6.87 -11.24
N GLY A 539 -11.17 7.87 -10.56
CA GLY A 539 -10.63 9.23 -10.47
C GLY A 539 -9.33 9.30 -9.67
N LYS A 540 -9.23 8.57 -8.56
CA LYS A 540 -7.97 8.43 -7.79
C LYS A 540 -6.86 7.84 -8.67
N MET A 541 -7.17 6.92 -9.58
CA MET A 541 -6.20 6.34 -10.52
C MET A 541 -5.74 7.32 -11.62
N LEU A 542 -6.63 8.22 -12.07
CA LEU A 542 -6.31 9.23 -13.09
C LEU A 542 -5.19 10.18 -12.67
N THR A 543 -5.06 10.47 -11.37
CA THR A 543 -3.94 11.25 -10.82
C THR A 543 -2.57 10.64 -11.16
N GLY A 544 -2.53 9.33 -11.39
CA GLY A 544 -1.32 8.62 -11.83
C GLY A 544 -0.79 9.07 -13.18
N ILE A 545 -1.65 9.56 -14.10
CA ILE A 545 -1.19 10.11 -15.38
C ILE A 545 -0.40 11.41 -15.13
N ILE A 546 -0.92 12.29 -14.28
CA ILE A 546 -0.24 13.53 -13.93
C ILE A 546 1.10 13.23 -13.23
N ASP A 547 1.12 12.25 -12.33
CA ASP A 547 2.36 11.82 -11.66
C ASP A 547 3.40 11.28 -12.65
N ALA A 548 2.96 10.46 -13.62
CA ALA A 548 3.82 9.94 -14.68
C ALA A 548 4.40 11.06 -15.55
N MET A 549 3.61 12.08 -15.87
CA MET A 549 4.06 13.25 -16.63
C MET A 549 5.03 14.10 -15.79
N ALA A 550 4.69 14.38 -14.53
CA ALA A 550 5.52 15.14 -13.59
C ALA A 550 6.90 14.50 -13.36
N LYS A 551 6.97 13.17 -13.43
CA LYS A 551 8.18 12.37 -13.17
C LYS A 551 8.80 11.74 -14.41
N ALA A 552 8.36 12.09 -15.61
CA ALA A 552 8.81 11.45 -16.85
C ALA A 552 10.35 11.41 -16.99
N ILE A 553 11.06 12.44 -16.51
CA ILE A 553 12.54 12.53 -16.55
C ILE A 553 13.22 11.62 -15.52
N SER A 554 12.52 11.29 -14.43
CA SER A 554 13.05 10.49 -13.33
C SER A 554 12.59 9.02 -13.39
N ALA A 555 11.84 8.64 -14.43
CA ALA A 555 11.24 7.33 -14.56
C ALA A 555 12.24 6.30 -15.11
N GLU A 556 12.81 5.47 -14.24
CA GLU A 556 13.59 4.30 -14.65
C GLU A 556 12.69 3.27 -15.33
N ASN A 557 13.20 2.60 -16.39
CA ASN A 557 12.42 1.62 -17.17
C ASN A 557 11.07 2.15 -17.72
N ALA A 558 11.00 3.45 -18.01
CA ALA A 558 9.81 4.10 -18.54
C ALA A 558 9.22 3.35 -19.75
N VAL A 559 10.05 2.96 -20.73
CA VAL A 559 9.56 2.28 -21.94
C VAL A 559 8.83 0.98 -21.61
N LYS A 560 9.48 0.07 -20.87
CA LYS A 560 8.90 -1.23 -20.52
C LYS A 560 7.61 -1.09 -19.72
N THR A 561 7.59 -0.19 -18.75
CA THR A 561 6.41 0.04 -17.90
C THR A 561 5.24 0.60 -18.72
N ILE A 562 5.49 1.65 -19.50
CA ILE A 562 4.50 2.35 -20.33
C ILE A 562 3.97 1.44 -21.44
N GLN A 563 4.84 0.66 -22.09
CA GLN A 563 4.43 -0.33 -23.07
C GLN A 563 3.61 -1.47 -22.45
N GLY A 564 3.97 -1.91 -21.23
CA GLY A 564 3.16 -2.86 -20.47
C GLY A 564 1.75 -2.37 -20.18
N LEU A 565 1.57 -1.08 -19.91
CA LEU A 565 0.25 -0.45 -19.78
C LEU A 565 -0.53 -0.54 -21.10
N ALA A 566 0.10 -0.18 -22.23
CA ALA A 566 -0.55 -0.25 -23.53
C ALA A 566 -0.99 -1.68 -23.90
N ILE A 567 -0.17 -2.71 -23.59
CA ILE A 567 -0.53 -4.12 -23.78
C ILE A 567 -1.77 -4.47 -22.95
N ASN A 568 -1.83 -4.02 -21.69
CA ASN A 568 -2.99 -4.28 -20.84
C ASN A 568 -4.23 -3.51 -21.30
N HIS A 569 -4.10 -2.26 -21.73
CA HIS A 569 -5.22 -1.47 -22.25
C HIS A 569 -5.83 -2.08 -23.52
N ALA A 570 -5.01 -2.69 -24.39
CA ALA A 570 -5.51 -3.40 -25.56
C ALA A 570 -6.45 -4.56 -25.20
N LYS A 571 -6.28 -5.22 -24.05
CA LYS A 571 -7.20 -6.28 -23.56
C LYS A 571 -8.60 -5.76 -23.26
N TYR A 572 -8.75 -4.46 -23.02
CA TYR A 572 -10.03 -3.80 -22.77
C TYR A 572 -10.59 -3.08 -24.01
N GLY A 573 -9.86 -3.12 -25.13
CA GLY A 573 -10.27 -2.49 -26.38
C GLY A 573 -9.82 -1.04 -26.58
N ALA A 574 -8.77 -0.60 -25.87
CA ALA A 574 -8.16 0.69 -26.16
C ALA A 574 -7.55 0.69 -27.56
N THR A 575 -7.97 1.64 -28.40
CA THR A 575 -7.46 1.86 -29.76
C THR A 575 -6.58 3.11 -29.78
N LYS A 576 -5.84 3.31 -30.87
CA LYS A 576 -5.07 4.54 -31.10
C LYS A 576 -5.94 5.79 -30.94
N GLU A 577 -7.13 5.79 -31.53
CA GLU A 577 -8.12 6.87 -31.44
C GLU A 577 -8.52 7.18 -29.98
N HIS A 578 -8.73 6.16 -29.15
CA HIS A 578 -9.04 6.36 -27.72
C HIS A 578 -7.92 7.08 -26.96
N TYR A 579 -6.66 6.83 -27.29
CA TYR A 579 -5.54 7.58 -26.69
C TYR A 579 -5.53 9.04 -27.16
N VAL A 580 -5.82 9.31 -28.43
CA VAL A 580 -5.90 10.69 -28.94
C VAL A 580 -6.97 11.47 -28.19
N ILE A 581 -8.18 10.91 -28.10
CA ILE A 581 -9.29 11.52 -27.36
C ILE A 581 -8.92 11.73 -25.89
N LEU A 582 -8.27 10.74 -25.26
CA LEU A 582 -7.81 10.86 -23.87
C LEU A 582 -6.84 12.02 -23.68
N GLY A 583 -5.87 12.19 -24.59
CA GLY A 583 -4.90 13.29 -24.53
C GLY A 583 -5.55 14.65 -24.70
N GLU A 584 -6.44 14.80 -25.68
CA GLU A 584 -7.20 16.04 -25.90
C GLU A 584 -8.09 16.39 -24.70
N THR A 585 -8.81 15.39 -24.16
CA THR A 585 -9.64 15.57 -22.98
C THR A 585 -8.80 15.94 -21.76
N LEU A 586 -7.64 15.33 -21.57
CA LEU A 586 -6.75 15.67 -20.47
C LEU A 586 -6.31 17.15 -20.52
N MET A 587 -5.94 17.66 -21.70
CA MET A 587 -5.55 19.06 -21.88
C MET A 587 -6.71 20.01 -21.59
N LYS A 588 -7.90 19.74 -22.16
CA LYS A 588 -9.12 20.53 -21.90
C LYS A 588 -9.48 20.54 -20.41
N THR A 589 -9.35 19.40 -19.75
CA THR A 589 -9.63 19.27 -18.32
C THR A 589 -8.64 20.10 -17.50
N LEU A 590 -7.35 19.96 -17.78
CA LEU A 590 -6.29 20.70 -17.07
C LEU A 590 -6.44 22.20 -17.24
N GLU A 591 -6.86 22.68 -18.41
CA GLU A 591 -7.20 24.08 -18.66
C GLU A 591 -8.36 24.55 -17.77
N VAL A 592 -9.47 23.82 -17.77
CA VAL A 592 -10.65 24.17 -16.95
C VAL A 592 -10.32 24.23 -15.47
N ILE A 593 -9.65 23.21 -14.93
CA ILE A 593 -9.39 23.12 -13.48
C ILE A 593 -8.22 23.99 -13.03
N SER A 594 -7.34 24.41 -13.94
CA SER A 594 -6.24 25.33 -13.60
C SER A 594 -6.72 26.78 -13.47
N GLY A 595 -7.85 27.13 -14.10
CA GLY A 595 -8.38 28.48 -14.07
C GLY A 595 -7.36 29.51 -14.55
N ASN A 596 -7.20 30.60 -13.80
CA ASN A 596 -6.26 31.68 -14.16
C ASN A 596 -4.77 31.27 -14.11
N GLU A 597 -4.44 30.14 -13.49
CA GLU A 597 -3.07 29.61 -13.50
C GLU A 597 -2.71 28.97 -14.85
N TRP A 598 -3.68 28.68 -15.72
CA TRP A 598 -3.41 28.09 -17.04
C TRP A 598 -2.76 29.10 -17.99
N ASN A 599 -1.64 28.71 -18.61
CA ASN A 599 -0.96 29.52 -19.61
C ASN A 599 -0.26 28.65 -20.66
N GLU A 600 0.22 29.28 -21.73
CA GLU A 600 0.86 28.58 -22.85
C GLU A 600 2.12 27.79 -22.44
N GLU A 601 2.88 28.23 -21.43
CA GLU A 601 4.04 27.44 -20.97
C GLU A 601 3.61 26.12 -20.30
N ILE A 602 2.58 26.17 -19.45
CA ILE A 602 2.05 24.98 -18.76
C ILE A 602 1.41 24.04 -19.77
N LYS A 603 0.59 24.57 -20.69
CA LYS A 603 0.00 23.82 -21.80
C LYS A 603 1.06 23.09 -22.63
N ASN A 604 2.13 23.80 -23.01
CA ASN A 604 3.23 23.20 -23.75
C ASN A 604 3.97 22.13 -22.95
N ALA A 605 4.18 22.32 -21.64
CA ALA A 605 4.81 21.34 -20.78
C ALA A 605 4.01 20.03 -20.71
N TYR A 606 2.69 20.11 -20.47
CA TYR A 606 1.82 18.94 -20.47
C TYR A 606 1.76 18.29 -21.86
N LEU A 607 1.54 19.06 -22.93
CA LEU A 607 1.42 18.52 -24.28
C LEU A 607 2.69 17.82 -24.74
N ALA A 608 3.87 18.41 -24.49
CA ALA A 608 5.15 17.80 -24.83
C ALA A 608 5.38 16.49 -24.06
N THR A 609 5.03 16.47 -22.77
CA THR A 609 5.21 15.28 -21.94
C THR A 609 4.22 14.17 -22.31
N TYR A 610 2.96 14.51 -22.58
CA TYR A 610 1.96 13.55 -23.04
C TYR A 610 2.38 12.95 -24.39
N SER A 611 2.80 13.81 -25.32
CA SER A 611 3.30 13.42 -26.63
C SER A 611 4.48 12.46 -26.53
N PHE A 612 5.42 12.72 -25.61
CA PHE A 612 6.54 11.83 -25.34
C PHE A 612 6.09 10.44 -24.83
N LEU A 613 5.19 10.39 -23.84
CA LEU A 613 4.65 9.13 -23.31
C LEU A 613 3.85 8.37 -24.38
N TYR A 614 3.11 9.10 -25.22
CA TYR A 614 2.35 8.52 -26.32
C TYR A 614 3.27 7.88 -27.37
N TYR A 615 4.39 8.53 -27.75
CA TYR A 615 5.40 7.92 -28.61
C TYR A 615 5.97 6.62 -28.08
N ILE A 616 6.17 6.52 -26.76
CA ILE A 616 6.65 5.29 -26.13
C ILE A 616 5.61 4.16 -26.26
N MET A 617 4.32 4.49 -26.22
CA MET A 617 3.22 3.53 -26.38
C MET A 617 2.95 3.13 -27.83
N LEU A 618 3.19 4.03 -28.81
CA LEU A 618 2.86 3.82 -30.23
C LEU A 618 3.34 2.46 -30.81
N PRO A 619 4.57 1.97 -30.55
CA PRO A 619 4.99 0.65 -31.02
C PRO A 619 4.04 -0.47 -30.59
N VAL A 620 3.52 -0.42 -29.37
CA VAL A 620 2.56 -1.42 -28.88
C VAL A 620 1.18 -1.16 -29.46
N ILE A 621 0.71 0.09 -29.45
CA ILE A 621 -0.63 0.46 -29.93
C ILE A 621 -0.83 0.04 -31.39
N LEU A 622 0.18 0.25 -32.24
CA LEU A 622 0.08 -0.03 -33.67
C LEU A 622 0.18 -1.54 -34.00
N HIS A 623 0.85 -2.32 -33.16
CA HIS A 623 1.14 -3.74 -33.43
C HIS A 623 0.34 -4.71 -32.54
N THR A 624 -0.47 -4.20 -31.62
CA THR A 624 -1.34 -5.00 -30.76
C THR A 624 -2.78 -4.84 -31.20
N THR A 625 -3.40 -5.92 -31.67
CA THR A 625 -4.84 -5.92 -32.00
C THR A 625 -5.66 -5.75 -30.71
N PRO A 626 -6.45 -4.67 -30.55
CA PRO A 626 -7.29 -4.50 -29.38
C PRO A 626 -8.41 -5.54 -29.34
N ALA A 627 -8.75 -6.01 -28.14
CA ALA A 627 -9.97 -6.79 -27.93
C ALA A 627 -11.20 -5.94 -28.25
N PRO A 628 -12.34 -6.53 -28.67
CA PRO A 628 -13.56 -5.76 -28.82
C PRO A 628 -13.98 -5.16 -27.46
N ILE A 629 -14.42 -3.90 -27.48
CA ILE A 629 -14.99 -3.29 -26.27
C ILE A 629 -16.24 -4.07 -25.88
N VAL A 630 -16.17 -4.71 -24.72
CA VAL A 630 -17.31 -5.42 -24.15
C VAL A 630 -18.26 -4.38 -23.57
N VAL A 631 -19.49 -4.27 -24.07
CA VAL A 631 -20.46 -3.27 -23.57
C VAL A 631 -20.91 -3.61 -22.14
N SER A 632 -21.16 -4.89 -21.87
CA SER A 632 -21.66 -5.41 -20.60
C SER A 632 -21.05 -6.78 -20.30
N ILE A 633 -20.90 -7.12 -19.03
CA ILE A 633 -20.44 -8.43 -18.57
C ILE A 633 -21.61 -9.24 -17.96
N PRO A 634 -21.54 -10.58 -17.93
CA PRO A 634 -22.58 -11.38 -17.29
C PRO A 634 -22.54 -11.22 -15.76
N GLY A 635 -23.71 -11.07 -15.15
CA GLY A 635 -23.90 -11.20 -13.71
C GLY A 635 -24.96 -12.26 -13.42
N ARG A 636 -24.64 -13.24 -12.59
CA ARG A 636 -25.53 -14.38 -12.30
C ARG A 636 -26.28 -14.14 -11.00
N ILE A 637 -27.60 -14.26 -11.02
CA ILE A 637 -28.39 -14.27 -9.78
C ILE A 637 -28.06 -15.54 -9.00
N THR A 638 -27.52 -15.41 -7.80
CA THR A 638 -27.17 -16.55 -6.93
C THR A 638 -28.17 -16.75 -5.79
N SER A 639 -28.84 -15.68 -5.36
CA SER A 639 -29.90 -15.74 -4.35
C SER A 639 -30.98 -14.69 -4.65
N SER A 640 -32.22 -15.00 -4.31
CA SER A 640 -33.38 -14.11 -4.40
C SER A 640 -34.32 -14.38 -3.22
N GLU A 641 -34.26 -13.55 -2.19
CA GLU A 641 -35.00 -13.75 -0.93
C GLU A 641 -36.07 -12.67 -0.72
N PRO A 642 -37.28 -13.03 -0.26
CA PRO A 642 -38.33 -12.05 0.05
C PRO A 642 -38.02 -11.31 1.35
N MET A 643 -37.98 -9.98 1.30
CA MET A 643 -37.78 -9.09 2.47
C MET A 643 -39.09 -8.42 2.93
N GLY A 644 -40.17 -8.61 2.17
CA GLY A 644 -41.51 -8.09 2.42
C GLY A 644 -42.49 -8.63 1.36
N SER A 645 -43.73 -8.16 1.37
CA SER A 645 -44.76 -8.62 0.41
C SER A 645 -44.43 -8.30 -1.05
N MET A 646 -43.68 -7.21 -1.29
CA MET A 646 -43.35 -6.70 -2.61
C MET A 646 -41.85 -6.50 -2.85
N ILE A 647 -40.98 -6.84 -1.90
CA ILE A 647 -39.54 -6.52 -1.96
C ILE A 647 -38.71 -7.79 -1.89
N LYS A 648 -37.70 -7.88 -2.76
CA LYS A 648 -36.70 -8.95 -2.74
C LYS A 648 -35.29 -8.41 -2.57
N ARG A 649 -34.47 -9.16 -1.82
CA ARG A 649 -33.02 -9.05 -1.80
C ARG A 649 -32.44 -10.01 -2.83
N ILE A 650 -31.65 -9.50 -3.77
CA ILE A 650 -31.07 -10.27 -4.86
C ILE A 650 -29.55 -10.18 -4.77
N GLN A 651 -28.89 -11.34 -4.77
CA GLN A 651 -27.44 -11.46 -4.85
C GLN A 651 -27.03 -11.76 -6.29
N ILE A 652 -26.03 -11.04 -6.79
CA ILE A 652 -25.54 -11.16 -8.17
C ILE A 652 -24.03 -11.40 -8.12
N ASP A 653 -23.60 -12.56 -8.61
CA ASP A 653 -22.19 -12.91 -8.80
C ASP A 653 -21.66 -12.37 -10.13
N ILE A 654 -20.54 -11.66 -10.09
CA ILE A 654 -19.98 -10.96 -11.24
C ILE A 654 -18.49 -11.28 -11.31
N ASP A 655 -18.05 -11.96 -12.38
CA ASP A 655 -16.63 -12.29 -12.56
C ASP A 655 -15.81 -11.08 -13.05
N PHE A 656 -15.84 -10.01 -12.26
CA PHE A 656 -15.10 -8.78 -12.45
C PHE A 656 -14.94 -8.09 -11.09
N PRO A 657 -13.75 -7.59 -10.73
CA PRO A 657 -13.50 -6.92 -9.46
C PRO A 657 -14.13 -5.52 -9.45
N LEU A 658 -15.46 -5.45 -9.30
CA LEU A 658 -16.21 -4.20 -9.21
C LEU A 658 -15.88 -3.48 -7.91
N ARG A 659 -15.36 -2.26 -8.00
CA ARG A 659 -15.09 -1.39 -6.85
C ARG A 659 -16.18 -0.32 -6.74
N TYR A 660 -16.73 -0.15 -5.54
CA TYR A 660 -17.83 0.78 -5.28
C TYR A 660 -17.83 1.25 -3.82
N HIS A 661 -18.53 2.34 -3.55
CA HIS A 661 -18.71 2.92 -2.22
C HIS A 661 -20.13 2.73 -1.70
N PRO A 662 -20.33 2.75 -0.37
CA PRO A 662 -21.66 2.80 0.22
C PRO A 662 -22.51 3.95 -0.33
N GLY A 663 -23.66 3.61 -0.93
CA GLY A 663 -24.52 4.55 -1.63
C GLY A 663 -24.39 4.53 -3.16
N ASP A 664 -23.39 3.85 -3.72
CA ASP A 664 -23.32 3.63 -5.16
C ASP A 664 -24.45 2.71 -5.67
N SER A 665 -24.69 2.76 -6.98
CA SER A 665 -25.65 1.88 -7.66
C SER A 665 -25.02 1.13 -8.81
N ILE A 666 -25.65 0.03 -9.23
CA ILE A 666 -25.25 -0.77 -10.38
C ILE A 666 -26.27 -0.62 -11.52
N LEU A 667 -25.78 -0.37 -12.74
CA LEU A 667 -26.60 -0.37 -13.95
C LEU A 667 -26.73 -1.79 -14.50
N LEU A 668 -27.96 -2.31 -14.51
CA LEU A 668 -28.30 -3.65 -15.00
C LEU A 668 -29.19 -3.56 -16.24
N GLY A 669 -28.89 -4.38 -17.24
CA GLY A 669 -29.76 -4.67 -18.39
C GLY A 669 -30.60 -5.90 -18.12
N LEU A 670 -31.90 -5.72 -18.15
CA LEU A 670 -32.90 -6.74 -17.89
C LEU A 670 -33.48 -7.23 -19.22
N PRO A 671 -33.39 -8.53 -19.52
CA PRO A 671 -33.88 -9.10 -20.78
C PRO A 671 -35.41 -9.24 -20.76
N MET A 672 -36.12 -8.13 -20.93
CA MET A 672 -37.59 -8.12 -21.00
C MET A 672 -38.05 -8.70 -22.34
N PRO A 673 -39.28 -9.26 -22.43
CA PRO A 673 -39.85 -9.71 -23.70
C PRO A 673 -39.93 -8.62 -24.79
N THR A 674 -40.01 -7.35 -24.39
CA THR A 674 -40.08 -6.19 -25.27
C THR A 674 -38.70 -5.63 -25.68
N GLY A 675 -37.61 -6.26 -25.24
CA GLY A 675 -36.23 -5.79 -25.43
C GLY A 675 -35.51 -5.53 -24.11
N GLU A 676 -34.21 -5.26 -24.17
CA GLU A 676 -33.42 -4.94 -22.98
C GLU A 676 -33.88 -3.64 -22.34
N VAL A 677 -34.18 -3.67 -21.04
CA VAL A 677 -34.47 -2.47 -20.24
C VAL A 677 -33.33 -2.25 -19.26
N ARG A 678 -32.70 -1.07 -19.29
CA ARG A 678 -31.60 -0.71 -18.38
C ARG A 678 -32.13 0.05 -17.17
N ARG A 679 -31.69 -0.36 -15.97
CA ARG A 679 -32.10 0.23 -14.68
C ARG A 679 -30.94 0.23 -13.68
N CYS A 680 -30.86 1.30 -12.90
CA CYS A 680 -29.96 1.43 -11.76
C CYS A 680 -30.63 0.84 -10.51
N TYR A 681 -29.84 0.12 -9.72
CA TYR A 681 -30.25 -0.41 -8.42
C TYR A 681 -29.18 -0.06 -7.38
N ALA A 682 -29.60 0.46 -6.23
CA ALA A 682 -28.69 0.73 -5.11
C ALA A 682 -27.99 -0.57 -4.69
N ILE A 683 -26.66 -0.51 -4.54
CA ILE A 683 -25.88 -1.62 -4.01
C ILE A 683 -25.98 -1.58 -2.48
N THR A 684 -26.50 -2.65 -1.87
CA THR A 684 -26.72 -2.76 -0.42
C THR A 684 -25.63 -3.53 0.30
N SER A 685 -24.79 -4.26 -0.44
CA SER A 685 -23.56 -4.86 0.08
C SER A 685 -22.48 -3.80 0.24
N LEU A 686 -21.52 -4.06 1.14
CA LEU A 686 -20.29 -3.28 1.20
C LEU A 686 -19.28 -3.85 0.19
N TYR A 687 -18.33 -3.04 -0.25
CA TYR A 687 -17.25 -3.51 -1.10
C TYR A 687 -16.24 -4.32 -0.27
N ASP A 688 -15.84 -5.47 -0.80
CA ASP A 688 -14.77 -6.33 -0.27
C ASP A 688 -13.99 -6.90 -1.46
N GLU A 689 -12.66 -6.77 -1.43
CA GLU A 689 -11.79 -7.20 -2.55
C GLU A 689 -11.83 -8.73 -2.78
N ALA A 690 -12.18 -9.52 -1.77
CA ALA A 690 -12.33 -10.97 -1.86
C ALA A 690 -13.69 -11.41 -2.40
N ILE A 691 -14.69 -10.51 -2.41
CA ILE A 691 -16.09 -10.83 -2.73
C ILE A 691 -16.46 -10.30 -4.12
N LYS A 692 -16.86 -11.20 -5.00
CA LYS A 692 -17.32 -10.90 -6.37
C LYS A 692 -18.83 -10.74 -6.49
N THR A 693 -19.55 -10.89 -5.37
CA THR A 693 -21.00 -10.76 -5.32
C THR A 693 -21.41 -9.37 -4.85
N ILE A 694 -22.45 -8.84 -5.46
CA ILE A 694 -23.13 -7.63 -4.98
C ILE A 694 -24.55 -7.97 -4.55
N GLU A 695 -25.08 -7.18 -3.64
CA GLU A 695 -26.45 -7.28 -3.17
C GLU A 695 -27.24 -6.04 -3.59
N ILE A 696 -28.47 -6.25 -4.04
CA ILE A 696 -29.44 -5.18 -4.31
C ILE A 696 -30.79 -5.51 -3.68
N CYS A 697 -31.59 -4.48 -3.41
CA CYS A 697 -32.99 -4.63 -3.03
C CYS A 697 -33.90 -4.08 -4.12
N VAL A 698 -34.93 -4.85 -4.48
CA VAL A 698 -35.83 -4.54 -5.58
C VAL A 698 -37.27 -4.61 -5.11
N GLU A 699 -38.02 -3.53 -5.32
CA GLU A 699 -39.46 -3.50 -5.09
C GLU A 699 -40.23 -3.78 -6.38
N ASN A 700 -41.27 -4.60 -6.27
CA ASN A 700 -42.27 -4.86 -7.29
C ASN A 700 -43.19 -3.65 -7.49
N ALA A 701 -42.64 -2.57 -8.05
CA ALA A 701 -43.33 -1.31 -8.34
C ALA A 701 -43.58 -1.07 -9.84
N SER A 702 -43.00 -1.90 -10.73
CA SER A 702 -43.11 -1.75 -12.19
C SER A 702 -43.04 -3.11 -12.88
N VAL A 703 -43.43 -3.19 -14.15
CA VAL A 703 -43.33 -4.43 -14.95
C VAL A 703 -41.87 -4.95 -15.00
N THR A 704 -40.90 -4.04 -15.07
CA THR A 704 -39.48 -4.37 -15.12
C THR A 704 -38.95 -4.87 -13.78
N SER A 705 -39.29 -4.21 -12.68
CA SER A 705 -38.87 -4.66 -11.35
C SER A 705 -39.62 -5.90 -10.88
N LEU A 706 -40.88 -6.09 -11.31
CA LEU A 706 -41.62 -7.35 -11.17
C LEU A 706 -40.87 -8.50 -11.83
N TRP A 707 -40.42 -8.31 -13.08
CA TRP A 707 -39.66 -9.33 -13.79
C TRP A 707 -38.40 -9.72 -13.04
N LEU A 708 -37.64 -8.73 -12.55
CA LEU A 708 -36.43 -9.00 -11.78
C LEU A 708 -36.74 -9.71 -10.45
N CYS A 709 -37.81 -9.31 -9.76
CA CYS A 709 -38.29 -10.02 -8.57
C CYS A 709 -38.73 -11.46 -8.86
N LEU A 710 -39.20 -11.77 -10.07
CA LEU A 710 -39.62 -13.13 -10.45
C LEU A 710 -38.51 -13.94 -11.11
N ALA A 711 -37.35 -13.35 -11.39
CA ALA A 711 -36.24 -14.02 -12.05
C ALA A 711 -35.74 -15.20 -11.21
N PRO A 712 -35.63 -16.42 -11.80
CA PRO A 712 -35.04 -17.56 -11.12
C PRO A 712 -33.57 -17.34 -10.74
N VAL A 713 -33.10 -18.08 -9.73
CA VAL A 713 -31.64 -18.26 -9.52
C VAL A 713 -31.01 -18.82 -10.80
N ASP A 714 -29.74 -18.49 -11.03
CA ASP A 714 -28.97 -18.72 -12.25
C ASP A 714 -29.36 -17.85 -13.47
N THR A 715 -30.36 -16.96 -13.34
CA THR A 715 -30.64 -15.97 -14.38
C THR A 715 -29.40 -15.10 -14.61
N ILE A 716 -29.01 -14.95 -15.87
CA ILE A 716 -27.89 -14.08 -16.28
C ILE A 716 -28.43 -12.70 -16.65
N LEU A 717 -27.97 -11.70 -15.92
CA LEU A 717 -28.20 -10.28 -16.16
C LEU A 717 -27.01 -9.70 -16.93
N ARG A 718 -27.26 -8.60 -17.65
CA ARG A 718 -26.18 -7.81 -18.25
C ARG A 718 -25.77 -6.72 -17.28
N VAL A 719 -24.55 -6.78 -16.78
CA VAL A 719 -23.98 -5.80 -15.86
C VAL A 719 -23.16 -4.79 -16.66
N PHE A 720 -23.46 -3.52 -16.51
CA PHE A 720 -22.79 -2.45 -17.25
C PHE A 720 -21.66 -1.84 -16.40
N TRP A 721 -22.01 -0.97 -15.45
CA TRP A 721 -21.06 -0.29 -14.59
C TRP A 721 -21.74 0.29 -13.34
N VAL A 722 -20.92 0.63 -12.37
CA VAL A 722 -21.30 1.36 -11.16
C VAL A 722 -21.55 2.83 -11.50
N ASN A 723 -22.64 3.37 -10.97
CA ASN A 723 -22.98 4.79 -11.01
C ASN A 723 -22.80 5.40 -9.61
N SER A 724 -22.02 6.47 -9.54
CA SER A 724 -21.64 7.15 -8.31
C SER A 724 -22.15 8.58 -8.33
N GLU A 725 -23.29 8.81 -7.67
CA GLU A 725 -23.86 10.14 -7.47
C GLU A 725 -23.67 10.55 -6.01
N VAL A 726 -24.57 10.12 -5.13
CA VAL A 726 -24.51 10.36 -3.68
C VAL A 726 -23.98 9.10 -2.99
N HIS A 727 -22.82 9.18 -2.34
CA HIS A 727 -22.17 8.06 -1.66
C HIS A 727 -21.21 8.55 -0.58
N PHE A 728 -20.77 7.65 0.30
CA PHE A 728 -19.76 7.92 1.31
C PHE A 728 -18.44 7.23 0.99
N GLU A 729 -17.37 8.01 0.92
CA GLU A 729 -15.99 7.52 0.78
C GLU A 729 -15.45 7.09 2.16
N THR A 730 -15.70 5.84 2.54
CA THR A 730 -15.27 5.31 3.85
C THR A 730 -13.75 5.26 4.03
N ASP A 731 -12.98 5.36 2.95
CA ASP A 731 -11.52 5.51 2.98
C ASP A 731 -11.05 6.95 3.31
N SER A 732 -11.99 7.91 3.35
CA SER A 732 -11.73 9.34 3.55
C SER A 732 -12.74 9.91 4.59
N PRO A 733 -12.76 9.38 5.84
CA PRO A 733 -13.83 9.63 6.80
C PRO A 733 -14.02 11.11 7.17
N ASP A 734 -12.97 11.92 7.11
CA ASP A 734 -13.01 13.36 7.40
C ASP A 734 -13.90 14.15 6.44
N MET A 735 -14.16 13.62 5.24
CA MET A 735 -15.02 14.24 4.23
C MET A 735 -16.50 13.89 4.42
N ILE A 736 -16.81 12.93 5.29
CA ILE A 736 -18.18 12.47 5.51
C ILE A 736 -18.89 13.42 6.50
N PRO A 737 -20.12 13.88 6.21
CA PRO A 737 -20.88 14.75 7.11
C PRO A 737 -21.03 14.13 8.49
N ARG A 738 -20.78 14.92 9.55
CA ARG A 738 -20.83 14.43 10.94
C ARG A 738 -22.25 14.20 11.46
N LYS A 739 -23.26 14.87 10.91
CA LYS A 739 -24.65 14.76 11.37
C LYS A 739 -25.61 14.48 10.21
N PRO A 740 -25.47 13.35 9.51
CA PRO A 740 -26.37 13.00 8.43
C PRO A 740 -27.75 12.66 9.02
N PHE A 741 -28.80 13.19 8.39
CA PHE A 741 -30.19 12.86 8.64
C PHE A 741 -30.78 12.21 7.39
N PHE A 742 -30.91 10.89 7.41
CA PHE A 742 -31.48 10.11 6.31
C PHE A 742 -33.00 10.06 6.42
N VAL A 743 -33.70 10.37 5.33
CA VAL A 743 -35.16 10.31 5.25
C VAL A 743 -35.54 9.55 3.99
N SER A 744 -36.17 8.40 4.15
CA SER A 744 -36.49 7.53 3.01
C SER A 744 -37.90 6.99 3.04
N ASP A 745 -38.42 6.61 1.88
CA ASP A 745 -39.74 5.99 1.74
C ASP A 745 -39.66 4.62 1.04
N GLY A 746 -40.07 3.56 1.74
CA GLY A 746 -40.06 2.19 1.25
C GLY A 746 -38.67 1.68 0.86
N VAL A 747 -38.53 1.12 -0.36
CA VAL A 747 -37.26 0.56 -0.85
C VAL A 747 -36.17 1.62 -1.06
N ALA A 748 -36.53 2.90 -1.09
CA ALA A 748 -35.58 4.01 -1.21
C ALA A 748 -34.65 4.14 0.01
N ALA A 749 -34.89 3.38 1.08
CA ALA A 749 -33.97 3.24 2.21
C ALA A 749 -32.68 2.47 1.85
N ALA A 750 -32.67 1.66 0.79
CA ALA A 750 -31.54 0.81 0.38
C ALA A 750 -30.17 1.53 0.30
N PRO A 751 -30.01 2.69 -0.37
CA PRO A 751 -28.73 3.40 -0.39
C PRO A 751 -28.31 3.92 0.98
N PHE A 752 -29.24 4.41 1.80
CA PHE A 752 -28.94 4.89 3.15
C PHE A 752 -28.59 3.75 4.09
N TYR A 753 -29.24 2.59 3.93
CA TYR A 753 -28.86 1.35 4.59
C TYR A 753 -27.41 0.97 4.28
N ALA A 754 -26.99 1.04 3.02
CA ALA A 754 -25.60 0.80 2.64
C ALA A 754 -24.65 1.82 3.28
N MET A 755 -24.98 3.12 3.21
CA MET A 755 -24.18 4.20 3.81
C MET A 755 -24.04 4.05 5.33
N ILE A 756 -25.11 3.70 6.04
CA ILE A 756 -25.10 3.46 7.49
C ILE A 756 -24.22 2.26 7.83
N LYS A 757 -24.32 1.14 7.09
CA LYS A 757 -23.40 0.00 7.23
C LYS A 757 -21.95 0.40 6.96
N GLY A 758 -21.73 1.23 5.94
CA GLY A 758 -20.42 1.79 5.62
C GLY A 758 -19.84 2.58 6.79
N LEU A 759 -20.62 3.50 7.35
CA LEU A 759 -20.26 4.29 8.54
C LEU A 759 -19.95 3.40 9.75
N GLU A 760 -20.73 2.34 9.97
CA GLU A 760 -20.46 1.38 11.04
C GLU A 760 -19.08 0.73 10.88
N THR A 761 -18.67 0.34 9.66
CA THR A 761 -17.32 -0.24 9.46
C THR A 761 -16.17 0.70 9.84
N ILE A 762 -16.43 2.01 9.82
CA ILE A 762 -15.47 3.05 10.17
C ILE A 762 -15.85 3.80 11.46
N HIS A 763 -16.72 3.23 12.30
CA HIS A 763 -17.24 3.91 13.50
C HIS A 763 -16.14 4.41 14.45
N HIS A 764 -14.96 3.79 14.43
CA HIS A 764 -13.80 4.18 15.22
C HIS A 764 -13.10 5.45 14.71
N SER A 765 -13.28 5.79 13.42
CA SER A 765 -12.71 6.98 12.76
C SER A 765 -13.77 8.04 12.46
N PHE A 766 -15.04 7.65 12.33
CA PHE A 766 -16.15 8.56 12.09
C PHE A 766 -16.72 9.11 13.42
N MET A 767 -16.48 10.39 13.69
CA MET A 767 -17.01 11.09 14.87
C MET A 767 -18.28 11.88 14.53
N GLY A 768 -19.41 11.16 14.41
CA GLY A 768 -20.69 11.74 14.03
C GLY A 768 -21.90 11.11 14.71
N ASP A 769 -23.07 11.73 14.53
CA ASP A 769 -24.37 11.33 15.07
C ASP A 769 -25.38 11.19 13.93
N VAL A 770 -25.74 9.95 13.63
CA VAL A 770 -26.54 9.55 12.47
C VAL A 770 -27.99 9.34 12.90
N ILE A 771 -28.92 9.97 12.19
CA ILE A 771 -30.35 9.71 12.37
C ILE A 771 -30.94 9.28 11.04
N ALA A 772 -31.76 8.24 11.04
CA ALA A 772 -32.52 7.79 9.89
C ALA A 772 -34.00 7.70 10.22
N LEU A 773 -34.86 8.25 9.37
CA LEU A 773 -36.31 8.10 9.41
C LEU A 773 -36.78 7.35 8.17
N GLN A 774 -37.33 6.16 8.36
CA GLN A 774 -37.87 5.31 7.31
C GLN A 774 -39.39 5.36 7.31
N CYS A 775 -39.96 5.99 6.28
CA CYS A 775 -41.38 5.95 5.99
C CYS A 775 -41.74 4.68 5.22
N ARG A 776 -42.91 4.08 5.50
CA ARG A 776 -43.32 2.77 4.93
C ARG A 776 -42.20 1.72 5.02
N SER A 777 -41.64 1.60 6.22
CA SER A 777 -40.42 0.84 6.51
C SER A 777 -40.48 -0.60 6.02
N VAL A 778 -39.31 -1.11 5.62
CA VAL A 778 -39.09 -2.52 5.29
C VAL A 778 -38.27 -3.11 6.43
N PRO A 779 -38.72 -4.19 7.11
CA PRO A 779 -38.05 -4.72 8.30
C PRO A 779 -36.54 -4.98 8.12
N TYR A 780 -36.12 -5.34 6.91
CA TYR A 780 -34.71 -5.54 6.56
C TYR A 780 -33.84 -4.28 6.74
N PHE A 781 -34.40 -3.10 6.51
CA PHE A 781 -33.67 -1.83 6.64
C PHE A 781 -33.71 -1.24 8.06
N GLU A 782 -34.61 -1.73 8.92
CA GLU A 782 -34.74 -1.27 10.32
C GLU A 782 -33.55 -1.70 11.18
N THR A 783 -32.91 -2.80 10.80
CA THR A 783 -31.82 -3.41 11.56
C THR A 783 -30.55 -3.54 10.71
N PRO A 784 -29.90 -2.42 10.34
CA PRO A 784 -28.69 -2.43 9.52
C PRO A 784 -27.53 -3.26 10.08
N PHE A 785 -27.56 -3.53 11.39
CA PHE A 785 -26.50 -4.23 12.14
C PHE A 785 -26.87 -5.67 12.53
N SER A 786 -28.02 -6.18 12.09
CA SER A 786 -28.43 -7.57 12.35
C SER A 786 -27.89 -8.53 11.29
N ILE A 787 -27.19 -9.58 11.72
CA ILE A 787 -26.70 -10.66 10.86
C ILE A 787 -27.90 -11.51 10.39
N PRO A 788 -27.98 -11.92 9.11
CA PRO A 788 -28.97 -12.90 8.67
C PRO A 788 -28.81 -14.20 9.47
N SER A 789 -29.92 -14.68 10.03
CA SER A 789 -30.02 -15.80 10.96
C SER A 789 -29.53 -17.13 10.36
N SER A 790 -28.25 -17.45 10.56
CA SER A 790 -27.77 -18.84 10.64
C SER A 790 -27.47 -19.19 12.11
N GLY A 791 -28.52 -19.53 12.87
CA GLY A 791 -28.44 -20.47 13.98
C GLY A 791 -27.56 -20.18 15.21
N ALA A 792 -27.08 -18.95 15.43
CA ALA A 792 -26.42 -18.57 16.67
C ALA A 792 -27.04 -17.29 17.26
N ASN A 793 -27.55 -17.38 18.49
CA ASN A 793 -27.99 -16.22 19.25
C ASN A 793 -26.78 -15.31 19.50
N VAL A 794 -26.68 -14.20 18.75
CA VAL A 794 -25.75 -13.11 19.02
C VAL A 794 -26.57 -11.84 19.22
N VAL A 795 -26.31 -11.19 20.36
CA VAL A 795 -26.93 -9.93 20.80
C VAL A 795 -26.68 -8.86 19.73
N GLY A 796 -27.74 -8.20 19.27
CA GLY A 796 -27.66 -7.12 18.29
C GLY A 796 -26.75 -6.00 18.78
N LEU A 797 -25.71 -5.68 17.99
CA LEU A 797 -24.86 -4.52 18.20
C LEU A 797 -25.70 -3.27 17.90
N ASN A 798 -26.10 -2.55 18.95
CA ASN A 798 -26.76 -1.26 18.81
C ASN A 798 -25.66 -0.21 18.70
N TRP A 799 -25.39 0.30 17.49
CA TRP A 799 -24.42 1.39 17.32
C TRP A 799 -25.00 2.67 17.93
N GLU A 800 -24.54 3.06 19.13
CA GLU A 800 -25.16 4.14 19.93
C GLU A 800 -25.24 5.50 19.22
N TRP A 801 -24.40 5.71 18.20
CA TRP A 801 -24.35 6.92 17.38
C TRP A 801 -25.22 6.85 16.11
N CYS A 802 -26.01 5.79 15.93
CA CYS A 802 -27.00 5.69 14.88
C CYS A 802 -28.37 5.32 15.43
N LYS A 803 -29.36 6.16 15.12
CA LYS A 803 -30.76 5.90 15.50
C LYS A 803 -31.62 5.80 14.27
N VAL A 804 -32.24 4.64 14.10
CA VAL A 804 -33.21 4.39 13.02
C VAL A 804 -34.62 4.45 13.60
N TYR A 805 -35.45 5.31 13.01
CA TYR A 805 -36.85 5.51 13.36
C TYR A 805 -37.72 5.11 12.19
N THR A 806 -38.93 4.64 12.49
CA THR A 806 -39.94 4.31 11.48
C THR A 806 -41.20 5.15 11.69
N ALA A 807 -41.90 5.46 10.60
CA ALA A 807 -43.18 6.14 10.62
C ALA A 807 -44.02 5.77 9.39
N ASP A 808 -45.34 5.98 9.43
CA ASP A 808 -46.18 5.82 8.24
C ASP A 808 -45.90 6.93 7.21
N LYS A 809 -45.64 8.14 7.70
CA LYS A 809 -45.32 9.34 6.91
C LYS A 809 -44.42 10.28 7.71
N ILE A 810 -43.72 11.16 7.02
CA ILE A 810 -42.97 12.26 7.66
C ILE A 810 -43.95 13.35 8.12
N THR A 811 -43.73 13.88 9.32
CA THR A 811 -44.48 15.03 9.85
C THR A 811 -43.52 15.98 10.58
N LEU A 812 -43.93 17.24 10.72
CA LEU A 812 -43.15 18.25 11.43
C LEU A 812 -42.91 17.85 12.89
N GLU A 813 -43.94 17.30 13.56
CA GLU A 813 -43.84 16.81 14.93
C GLU A 813 -42.79 15.70 15.04
N LYS A 814 -42.77 14.76 14.07
CA LYS A 814 -41.82 13.66 14.10
C LYS A 814 -40.38 14.13 13.90
N ILE A 815 -40.14 15.10 13.01
CA ILE A 815 -38.80 15.70 12.83
C ILE A 815 -38.35 16.37 14.13
N HIS A 816 -39.20 17.17 14.78
CA HIS A 816 -38.84 17.79 16.06
C HIS A 816 -38.59 16.77 17.18
N GLU A 817 -39.34 15.66 17.21
CA GLU A 817 -39.16 14.58 18.17
C GLU A 817 -37.79 13.90 18.04
N ILE A 818 -37.40 13.52 16.82
CA ILE A 818 -36.21 12.68 16.60
C ILE A 818 -34.94 13.50 16.33
N THR A 819 -35.08 14.71 15.79
CA THR A 819 -33.98 15.61 15.43
C THR A 819 -34.17 16.99 16.06
N PRO A 820 -34.06 17.15 17.39
CA PRO A 820 -34.18 18.46 18.04
C PRO A 820 -33.10 19.45 17.60
N ASP A 821 -31.99 18.96 17.03
CA ASP A 821 -30.89 19.72 16.48
C ASP A 821 -30.90 19.80 14.94
N VAL A 822 -32.07 19.71 14.30
CA VAL A 822 -32.26 19.70 12.83
C VAL A 822 -31.50 20.79 12.07
N HIS A 823 -31.33 21.98 12.66
CA HIS A 823 -30.58 23.11 12.10
C HIS A 823 -29.07 22.81 11.90
N ASN A 824 -28.52 21.80 12.58
CA ASN A 824 -27.12 21.37 12.47
C ASN A 824 -26.96 20.04 11.71
N ARG A 825 -28.03 19.56 11.06
CA ARG A 825 -28.02 18.28 10.34
C ARG A 825 -28.04 18.50 8.85
N GLN A 826 -27.44 17.56 8.13
CA GLN A 826 -27.50 17.50 6.67
C GLN A 826 -28.53 16.46 6.26
N LEU A 827 -29.58 16.89 5.56
CA LEU A 827 -30.66 16.03 5.09
C LEU A 827 -30.21 15.25 3.86
N PHE A 828 -30.38 13.92 3.91
CA PHE A 828 -30.30 13.03 2.76
C PHE A 828 -31.68 12.42 2.55
N VAL A 829 -32.31 12.67 1.39
CA VAL A 829 -33.70 12.25 1.15
C VAL A 829 -33.85 11.39 -0.10
N ALA A 830 -34.64 10.30 -0.01
CA ALA A 830 -34.92 9.39 -1.12
C ALA A 830 -36.37 8.90 -1.12
N GLY A 831 -37.07 8.95 -2.26
CA GLY A 831 -38.47 8.51 -2.35
C GLY A 831 -39.11 8.94 -3.67
N SER A 832 -40.46 8.99 -3.71
CA SER A 832 -41.16 9.61 -4.84
C SER A 832 -40.92 11.13 -4.88
N GLN A 833 -41.17 11.77 -6.01
CA GLN A 833 -41.02 13.22 -6.14
C GLN A 833 -41.91 13.99 -5.15
N GLU A 834 -43.13 13.49 -4.91
CA GLU A 834 -44.03 14.05 -3.91
C GLU A 834 -43.47 13.90 -2.49
N PHE A 835 -42.92 12.73 -2.16
CA PHE A 835 -42.31 12.48 -0.85
C PHE A 835 -41.08 13.36 -0.62
N ILE A 836 -40.18 13.46 -1.61
CA ILE A 836 -38.97 14.30 -1.53
C ILE A 836 -39.36 15.76 -1.30
N SER A 837 -40.30 16.28 -2.10
CA SER A 837 -40.76 17.67 -2.00
C SER A 837 -41.34 17.97 -0.62
N GLU A 838 -42.17 17.07 -0.09
CA GLU A 838 -42.77 17.21 1.22
C GLU A 838 -41.74 17.11 2.36
N ALA A 839 -40.81 16.16 2.28
CA ALA A 839 -39.77 15.98 3.28
C ALA A 839 -38.82 17.19 3.35
N MET A 840 -38.43 17.77 2.20
CA MET A 840 -37.62 18.98 2.14
C MET A 840 -38.36 20.18 2.73
N ARG A 841 -39.65 20.36 2.38
CA ARG A 841 -40.50 21.42 2.95
C ARG A 841 -40.56 21.32 4.48
N LEU A 842 -40.84 20.13 5.01
CA LEU A 842 -40.95 19.88 6.45
C LEU A 842 -39.60 20.04 7.17
N PHE A 843 -38.49 19.68 6.55
CA PHE A 843 -37.16 19.91 7.12
C PHE A 843 -36.84 21.41 7.26
N CYS A 844 -37.16 22.22 6.23
CA CYS A 844 -37.05 23.68 6.32
C CYS A 844 -37.95 24.26 7.41
N GLU A 845 -39.21 23.81 7.47
CA GLU A 845 -40.17 24.26 8.51
C GLU A 845 -39.70 23.89 9.93
N ALA A 846 -39.00 22.77 10.09
CA ALA A 846 -38.39 22.37 11.35
C ALA A 846 -37.16 23.22 11.74
N GLY A 847 -36.65 24.05 10.83
CA GLY A 847 -35.49 24.92 11.04
C GLY A 847 -34.18 24.42 10.41
N GLY A 848 -34.24 23.41 9.53
CA GLY A 848 -33.12 22.98 8.71
C GLY A 848 -32.77 23.97 7.60
N LEU A 849 -31.54 23.92 7.10
CA LEU A 849 -31.05 24.80 6.04
C LEU A 849 -31.23 24.17 4.66
N GLU A 850 -31.76 24.93 3.70
CA GLU A 850 -31.95 24.46 2.32
C GLU A 850 -30.61 24.08 1.65
N SER A 851 -29.51 24.74 2.02
CA SER A 851 -28.15 24.43 1.53
C SER A 851 -27.60 23.09 2.04
N GLU A 852 -28.23 22.50 3.07
CA GLU A 852 -27.83 21.24 3.70
C GLU A 852 -28.72 20.07 3.28
N MET A 853 -29.34 20.15 2.10
CA MET A 853 -30.20 19.10 1.55
C MET A 853 -29.55 18.40 0.37
N ILE A 854 -29.56 17.06 0.40
CA ILE A 854 -29.04 16.20 -0.66
C ILE A 854 -30.15 15.22 -1.05
N ILE A 855 -30.57 15.28 -2.32
CA ILE A 855 -31.53 14.35 -2.88
C ILE A 855 -30.77 13.16 -3.43
N TYR A 856 -31.12 11.97 -2.95
CA TYR A 856 -30.68 10.72 -3.56
C TYR A 856 -31.74 10.26 -4.57
N SER A 857 -31.38 10.22 -5.84
CA SER A 857 -32.26 9.75 -6.91
C SER A 857 -31.47 8.91 -7.90
N PHE A 858 -32.18 8.02 -8.59
CA PHE A 858 -31.66 7.36 -9.78
C PHE A 858 -32.40 7.89 -11.00
N GLU A 859 -31.73 8.66 -11.84
CA GLU A 859 -32.28 9.06 -13.14
C GLU A 859 -32.30 7.86 -14.11
N ASN A 860 -33.22 6.92 -13.87
CA ASN A 860 -33.44 5.78 -14.75
C ASN A 860 -33.89 6.19 -16.15
N GLU A 861 -34.43 7.41 -16.32
CA GLU A 861 -34.87 7.97 -17.60
C GLU A 861 -33.70 8.20 -18.57
N ARG A 862 -32.52 8.59 -18.07
CA ARG A 862 -31.31 8.80 -18.90
C ARG A 862 -30.83 7.52 -19.61
N PHE A 863 -31.20 6.35 -19.11
CA PHE A 863 -30.75 5.05 -19.62
C PHE A 863 -31.82 4.30 -20.44
N GLN A 864 -32.98 4.92 -20.70
CA GLN A 864 -34.11 4.28 -21.41
C GLN A 864 -33.97 4.25 -22.94
N VAL A 865 -33.04 5.01 -23.53
CA VAL A 865 -32.95 5.17 -24.98
C VAL A 865 -31.64 4.58 -25.51
N HIS A 866 -31.73 3.88 -26.65
CA HIS A 866 -30.69 3.16 -27.39
C HIS A 866 -29.46 4.00 -27.86
N HIS A 867 -29.09 5.08 -27.18
CA HIS A 867 -27.94 5.90 -27.56
C HIS A 867 -26.68 5.50 -26.78
N VAL A 868 -26.17 4.29 -27.03
CA VAL A 868 -24.72 3.99 -27.12
C VAL A 868 -24.54 2.89 -28.15
#